data_AF-A0A5E6VR05-F1
#
_entry.id   AF-A0A5E6VR05-F1
#
_cell.length_a   1.000
_cell.length_b   1.000
_cell.length_c   1.000
_cell.angle_alpha   90.00
_cell.angle_beta   90.00
_cell.angle_gamma   90.00
#
_symmetry.space_group_name_H-M   'P 1'
#
loop_
_entity.id
_entity.type
_entity.pdbx_description
1 polymer ?
#
loop_
_entity_poly.entity_id
_entity_poly.type
_entity_poly.pdbx_seq_one_letter_code
_entity_poly.pdbx_strand_id
1 'polypeptide(L)'
;MRANSSDSQDSVTATQPIKAERLRLLDRVSKYRQPIGLTVTLLLFAIALIACRHLLSELDLYALHDSILNVPKPALLGAVAATIVGFIILLGYEWSASRYARVSLAPRTLALGGFTAYAIGNAIGLSMLSGGSVRYRLYARHGLGASEVAHMTLFASLSLGCALPPLAALATLSNLPAASAALGFSETLLGTVAAAVLVLFAALAIGIYRRRLPEQPYPDNLLVKAGRRTLRLPGRRLTFLQLIITALDVAAAATVLYLLLPEAPPFGAFLLVYLLALAAGVLSHVPGGVGVFEAILLAAFADKLGAAPLAAALLLYRLIYVVLPLLVACLLLLINEGQRLFQTRQSLRAASGMAAPILALLVFLSGVVLLFSGVTPEIDTRLEHIGFLIPHRLVDASHFGASLVGVLCLLLAQGLRRRLSAAWMLTTILLLVGALLSLLKGFDWEEACLMTLTASLLGVFRRSFYRPSRLTELPFSPLYLVSSLCVLGASIWLLLFAYQDVPYSHQLWWQFTLDADAPRGLRSLLGAAVLLLVVSLTWLLRTARPVIHLPTPDELDRAAKILMASAQPDGGLALTGDKALLFHPNDEAFLMYARRGRSLVALYDPIGPGLQRAEMIWQFRDLCDLHHARPVFYQVRAENLPYYMDIGLTAIKLGEEARVDLLRFDLEAKGKEMKDLRYTWNRGTRDGLSLEIHEPGQAPMDELKVISDAWLTGKNVREKGFSLGRFSDDYLKHFRIAVIRFEGRPVAFANLLETYSHDLASLDLMRAHPQAPKLTMEFMMVGLLQHYKSHGYARFSLGMVPLSGLQPRRGAPLTQRLGSMVFRRGEQLYNFQGLRRFKDKFQPDWEPRYMAVPAGLDPLVALADTAALIAGGLTGLVKR
;
A
#
# COMPACT_ATOMS: atom_id res chain seq x y z
N MET A 1 5.01 64.44 39.30
CA MET A 1 6.05 63.43 39.60
C MET A 1 5.95 62.33 38.53
N ARG A 2 6.94 62.24 37.63
CA ARG A 2 6.98 61.27 36.53
C ARG A 2 8.16 60.33 36.74
N ALA A 3 7.93 59.03 36.60
CA ALA A 3 8.96 58.01 36.44
C ALA A 3 8.47 56.89 35.52
N ASN A 4 9.36 56.50 34.60
CA ASN A 4 9.59 55.16 34.00
C ASN A 4 8.42 54.54 33.21
N SER A 5 8.56 54.02 31.99
CA SER A 5 9.64 53.20 31.43
C SER A 5 9.27 52.90 29.96
N SER A 6 10.27 52.87 29.09
CA SER A 6 10.16 52.60 27.65
C SER A 6 10.22 51.10 27.38
N ASP A 7 9.13 50.51 26.89
CA ASP A 7 9.09 49.13 26.43
C ASP A 7 9.05 49.06 24.90
N SER A 8 9.95 48.25 24.37
CA SER A 8 10.26 48.06 22.95
C SER A 8 9.15 47.35 22.18
N GLN A 9 8.89 47.84 20.97
CA GLN A 9 7.98 47.24 19.99
C GLN A 9 8.46 45.86 19.52
N ASP A 10 7.91 44.78 20.07
CA ASP A 10 8.00 43.45 19.48
C ASP A 10 6.82 43.21 18.51
N SER A 11 7.07 43.52 17.24
CA SER A 11 6.19 43.13 16.14
C SER A 11 6.23 41.60 15.94
N VAL A 12 5.13 40.92 16.30
CA VAL A 12 4.94 39.50 16.00
C VAL A 12 4.68 39.35 14.50
N THR A 13 5.74 39.12 13.72
CA THR A 13 5.63 38.74 12.30
C THR A 13 4.82 37.46 12.15
N ALA A 14 3.62 37.59 11.59
CA ALA A 14 2.84 36.47 11.07
C ALA A 14 3.68 35.72 10.02
N THR A 15 3.84 34.43 10.21
CA THR A 15 4.51 33.55 9.25
C THR A 15 3.71 33.54 7.95
N GLN A 16 4.32 34.01 6.87
CA GLN A 16 3.71 34.03 5.54
C GLN A 16 3.16 32.65 5.16
N PRO A 17 1.97 32.57 4.52
CA PRO A 17 1.46 31.34 3.95
C PRO A 17 2.44 30.85 2.87
N ILE A 18 2.69 29.54 2.86
CA ILE A 18 3.56 28.86 1.89
C ILE A 18 3.13 29.29 0.46
N LYS A 19 4.06 29.91 -0.30
CA LYS A 19 3.84 30.37 -1.69
C LYS A 19 3.10 29.33 -2.53
N ALA A 20 1.97 29.74 -3.12
CA ALA A 20 1.10 28.93 -3.98
C ALA A 20 1.80 28.29 -5.21
N GLU A 21 2.96 28.79 -5.62
CA GLU A 21 3.75 28.22 -6.72
C GLU A 21 4.33 26.84 -6.41
N ARG A 22 4.74 26.56 -5.16
CA ARG A 22 5.26 25.23 -4.79
C ARG A 22 4.18 24.16 -4.82
N LEU A 23 2.95 24.52 -4.47
CA LEU A 23 1.79 23.63 -4.57
C LEU A 23 1.48 23.31 -6.03
N ARG A 24 1.55 24.28 -6.95
CA ARG A 24 1.34 24.05 -8.40
C ARG A 24 2.36 23.09 -9.01
N LEU A 25 3.62 23.16 -8.59
CA LEU A 25 4.68 22.28 -9.12
C LEU A 25 4.54 20.86 -8.56
N LEU A 26 4.24 20.72 -7.27
CA LEU A 26 3.92 19.43 -6.65
C LEU A 26 2.62 18.82 -7.22
N ASP A 27 1.63 19.65 -7.57
CA ASP A 27 0.39 19.22 -8.23
C ASP A 27 0.63 18.80 -9.70
N ARG A 28 1.55 19.46 -10.41
CA ARG A 28 1.96 19.03 -11.75
C ARG A 28 2.75 17.71 -11.70
N VAL A 29 3.70 17.58 -10.77
CA VAL A 29 4.47 16.34 -10.58
C VAL A 29 3.56 15.22 -10.10
N SER A 30 2.57 15.49 -9.24
CA SER A 30 1.59 14.48 -8.83
C SER A 30 0.65 14.07 -9.97
N LYS A 31 0.30 15.01 -10.87
CA LYS A 31 -0.48 14.73 -12.08
C LYS A 31 0.25 13.79 -13.04
N TYR A 32 1.57 13.91 -13.18
CA TYR A 32 2.40 13.08 -14.06
C TYR A 32 3.23 12.01 -13.33
N ARG A 33 2.93 11.73 -12.05
CA ARG A 33 3.73 10.80 -11.24
C ARG A 33 3.85 9.40 -11.85
N GLN A 34 2.74 8.87 -12.38
CA GLN A 34 2.71 7.56 -13.02
C GLN A 34 3.53 7.50 -14.33
N PRO A 35 3.32 8.41 -15.31
CA PRO A 35 4.13 8.39 -16.52
C PRO A 35 5.61 8.70 -16.23
N ILE A 36 5.93 9.64 -15.35
CA ILE A 36 7.33 9.92 -14.95
C ILE A 36 7.97 8.68 -14.34
N GLY A 37 7.28 8.01 -13.40
CA GLY A 37 7.77 6.77 -12.80
C GLY A 37 8.03 5.68 -13.84
N LEU A 38 7.07 5.45 -14.76
CA LEU A 38 7.22 4.50 -15.85
C LEU A 38 8.39 4.83 -16.78
N THR A 39 8.54 6.09 -17.17
CA THR A 39 9.66 6.54 -18.03
C THR A 39 11.00 6.32 -17.35
N VAL A 40 11.12 6.64 -16.06
CA VAL A 40 12.36 6.39 -15.29
C VAL A 40 12.66 4.89 -15.22
N THR A 41 11.65 4.06 -14.94
CA THR A 41 11.84 2.59 -14.90
C THR A 41 12.27 2.02 -16.26
N LEU A 42 11.65 2.46 -17.35
CA LEU A 42 12.00 2.05 -18.71
C LEU A 42 13.42 2.48 -19.09
N LEU A 43 13.81 3.71 -18.73
CA LEU A 43 15.16 4.22 -18.99
C LEU A 43 16.21 3.42 -18.20
N LEU A 44 15.98 3.15 -16.92
CA LEU A 44 16.88 2.32 -16.12
C LEU A 44 16.99 0.89 -16.67
N PHE A 45 15.89 0.30 -17.11
CA PHE A 45 15.87 -1.02 -17.74
C PHE A 45 16.66 -1.05 -19.06
N ALA A 46 16.49 -0.03 -19.92
CA ALA A 46 17.23 0.09 -21.17
C ALA A 46 18.74 0.24 -20.92
N ILE A 47 19.15 1.05 -19.94
CA ILE A 47 20.56 1.19 -19.53
C ILE A 47 21.11 -0.15 -19.06
N ALA A 48 20.37 -0.91 -18.25
CA ALA A 48 20.79 -2.23 -17.78
C ALA A 48 21.01 -3.22 -18.94
N LEU A 49 20.08 -3.27 -19.91
CA LEU A 49 20.23 -4.12 -21.09
C LEU A 49 21.43 -3.72 -21.97
N ILE A 50 21.66 -2.43 -22.16
CA ILE A 50 22.83 -1.93 -22.90
C ILE A 50 24.12 -2.32 -22.20
N ALA A 51 24.19 -2.12 -20.87
CA ALA A 51 25.35 -2.52 -20.06
C ALA A 51 25.60 -4.03 -20.17
N CYS A 52 24.56 -4.86 -19.99
CA CYS A 52 24.66 -6.31 -20.18
C CYS A 52 25.14 -6.68 -21.59
N ARG A 53 24.64 -6.03 -22.66
CA ARG A 53 25.08 -6.31 -24.03
C ARG A 53 26.57 -6.06 -24.22
N HIS A 54 27.08 -4.94 -23.72
CA HIS A 54 28.50 -4.62 -23.80
C HIS A 54 29.38 -5.60 -23.03
N LEU A 55 28.87 -6.18 -21.95
CA LEU A 55 29.59 -7.15 -21.13
C LEU A 55 29.58 -8.56 -21.70
N LEU A 56 28.51 -8.90 -22.42
CA LEU A 56 28.26 -10.26 -22.88
C LEU A 56 28.66 -10.47 -24.34
N SER A 57 28.91 -9.42 -25.13
CA SER A 57 29.31 -9.56 -26.55
C SER A 57 30.63 -10.31 -26.78
N GLU A 58 31.44 -10.52 -25.76
CA GLU A 58 32.70 -11.29 -25.82
C GLU A 58 32.57 -12.68 -25.18
N LEU A 59 31.38 -13.08 -24.73
CA LEU A 59 31.13 -14.31 -23.97
C LEU A 59 30.41 -15.36 -24.81
N ASP A 60 31.02 -16.55 -24.91
CA ASP A 60 30.39 -17.77 -25.43
C ASP A 60 29.48 -18.40 -24.36
N LEU A 61 28.23 -18.70 -24.74
CA LEU A 61 27.23 -19.33 -23.87
C LEU A 61 27.63 -20.74 -23.43
N TYR A 62 28.25 -21.53 -24.31
CA TYR A 62 28.64 -22.90 -23.97
C TYR A 62 29.76 -22.87 -22.93
N ALA A 63 30.74 -21.98 -23.11
CA ALA A 63 31.80 -21.76 -22.13
C ALA A 63 31.27 -21.28 -20.76
N LEU A 64 30.22 -20.45 -20.75
CA LEU A 64 29.55 -20.02 -19.52
C LEU A 64 28.86 -21.20 -18.81
N HIS A 65 28.12 -22.02 -19.54
CA HIS A 65 27.44 -23.20 -19.00
C HIS A 65 28.45 -24.18 -18.38
N ASP A 66 29.52 -24.51 -19.11
CA ASP A 66 30.54 -25.44 -18.63
C ASP A 66 31.27 -24.87 -17.39
N SER A 67 31.51 -23.55 -17.37
CA SER A 67 32.07 -22.88 -16.20
C SER A 67 31.18 -22.99 -14.96
N ILE A 68 29.85 -22.93 -15.11
CA ILE A 68 28.90 -23.12 -13.99
C ILE A 68 28.98 -24.55 -13.44
N LEU A 69 29.02 -25.56 -14.31
CA LEU A 69 29.10 -26.96 -13.90
C LEU A 69 30.44 -27.31 -13.26
N ASN A 70 31.51 -26.63 -13.66
CA ASN A 70 32.86 -26.84 -13.14
C ASN A 70 33.09 -26.21 -11.75
N VAL A 71 32.15 -25.42 -11.22
CA VAL A 71 32.30 -24.83 -9.89
C VAL A 71 32.31 -25.93 -8.81
N PRO A 72 33.36 -26.01 -7.96
CA PRO A 72 33.45 -27.04 -6.93
C PRO A 72 32.27 -26.98 -5.94
N LYS A 73 31.68 -28.14 -5.63
CA LYS A 73 30.60 -28.25 -4.61
C LYS A 73 30.96 -27.63 -3.25
N PRO A 74 32.20 -27.74 -2.73
CA PRO A 74 32.59 -27.07 -1.49
C PRO A 74 32.50 -25.54 -1.57
N ALA A 75 32.86 -24.95 -2.71
CA ALA A 75 32.73 -23.51 -2.95
C ALA A 75 31.26 -23.08 -2.94
N LEU A 76 30.38 -23.86 -3.58
CA LEU A 76 28.94 -23.61 -3.58
C LEU A 76 28.34 -23.67 -2.17
N LEU A 77 28.68 -24.70 -1.39
CA LEU A 77 28.22 -24.84 0.00
C LEU A 77 28.78 -23.72 0.90
N GLY A 78 30.05 -23.34 0.70
CA GLY A 78 30.68 -22.20 1.37
C GLY A 78 29.97 -20.88 1.07
N ALA A 79 29.59 -20.64 -0.19
CA ALA A 79 28.85 -19.46 -0.61
C ALA A 79 27.45 -19.40 0.02
N VAL A 80 26.74 -20.54 0.10
CA VAL A 80 25.44 -20.63 0.80
C VAL A 80 25.62 -20.35 2.31
N ALA A 81 26.63 -20.94 2.95
CA ALA A 81 26.91 -20.71 4.36
C ALA A 81 27.27 -19.24 4.65
N ALA A 82 28.12 -18.63 3.82
CA ALA A 82 28.46 -17.20 3.90
C ALA A 82 27.24 -16.31 3.70
N THR A 83 26.30 -16.71 2.85
CA THR A 83 25.02 -16.00 2.67
C THR A 83 24.17 -16.06 3.94
N ILE A 84 24.07 -17.23 4.60
CA ILE A 84 23.37 -17.37 5.88
C ILE A 84 23.98 -16.43 6.93
N VAL A 85 25.32 -16.41 7.03
CA VAL A 85 26.04 -15.51 7.94
C VAL A 85 25.76 -14.04 7.59
N GLY A 86 25.80 -13.67 6.31
CA GLY A 86 25.47 -12.33 5.85
C GLY A 86 24.06 -11.90 6.25
N PHE A 87 23.06 -12.77 6.06
CA PHE A 87 21.69 -12.48 6.47
C PHE A 87 21.50 -12.41 8.00
N ILE A 88 22.29 -13.14 8.78
CA ILE A 88 22.33 -12.98 10.25
C ILE A 88 22.88 -11.59 10.61
N ILE A 89 23.93 -11.11 9.93
CA ILE A 89 24.49 -9.78 10.14
C ILE A 89 23.48 -8.69 9.75
N LEU A 90 22.68 -8.89 8.69
CA LEU A 90 21.59 -8.00 8.32
C LEU A 90 20.52 -7.85 9.42
N LEU A 91 20.33 -8.84 10.29
CA LEU A 91 19.48 -8.67 11.48
C LEU A 91 20.03 -7.63 12.46
N GLY A 92 21.35 -7.44 12.47
CA GLY A 92 22.04 -6.37 13.20
C GLY A 92 21.59 -4.98 12.74
N TYR A 93 21.39 -4.77 11.43
CA TYR A 93 20.82 -3.51 10.93
C TYR A 93 19.38 -3.30 11.41
N GLU A 94 18.57 -4.36 11.45
CA GLU A 94 17.18 -4.23 11.90
C GLU A 94 17.13 -3.90 13.40
N TRP A 95 18.02 -4.50 14.18
CA TRP A 95 18.19 -4.19 15.60
C TRP A 95 18.66 -2.74 15.82
N SER A 96 19.69 -2.28 15.13
CA SER A 96 20.19 -0.91 15.26
C SER A 96 19.16 0.12 14.79
N ALA A 97 18.42 -0.17 13.72
CA ALA A 97 17.32 0.65 13.23
C ALA A 97 16.17 0.74 14.25
N SER A 98 15.82 -0.37 14.92
CA SER A 98 14.78 -0.37 15.96
C SER A 98 15.19 0.50 17.16
N ARG A 99 16.46 0.47 17.56
CA ARG A 99 17.03 1.31 18.63
C ARG A 99 17.00 2.78 18.24
N TYR A 100 17.42 3.10 17.00
CA TYR A 100 17.34 4.46 16.46
C TYR A 100 15.90 4.96 16.44
N ALA A 101 14.94 4.15 15.99
CA ALA A 101 13.52 4.52 15.88
C ALA A 101 12.76 4.48 17.22
N ARG A 102 13.32 3.86 18.27
CA ARG A 102 12.72 3.62 19.60
C ARG A 102 11.53 2.67 19.56
N VAL A 103 11.69 1.63 18.77
CA VAL A 103 10.67 0.61 18.57
C VAL A 103 11.02 -0.61 19.42
N SER A 104 10.12 -0.98 20.33
CA SER A 104 10.22 -2.23 21.10
C SER A 104 9.34 -3.30 20.46
N LEU A 105 9.97 -4.23 19.75
CA LEU A 105 9.32 -5.41 19.17
C LEU A 105 9.95 -6.69 19.69
N ALA A 106 9.18 -7.78 19.67
CA ALA A 106 9.72 -9.10 19.98
C ALA A 106 10.86 -9.46 18.99
N PRO A 107 11.96 -10.10 19.45
CA PRO A 107 13.10 -10.43 18.59
C PRO A 107 12.73 -11.26 17.36
N ARG A 108 11.76 -12.17 17.49
CA ARG A 108 11.24 -12.98 16.37
C ARG A 108 10.58 -12.12 15.29
N THR A 109 9.80 -11.11 15.69
CA THR A 109 9.13 -10.19 14.75
C THR A 109 10.13 -9.29 14.04
N LEU A 110 11.15 -8.82 14.76
CA LEU A 110 12.27 -8.07 14.16
C LEU A 110 13.07 -8.94 13.19
N ALA A 111 13.37 -10.19 13.56
CA ALA A 111 14.10 -11.10 12.69
C ALA A 111 13.34 -11.38 11.39
N LEU A 112 12.04 -11.70 11.49
CA LEU A 112 11.18 -11.93 10.33
C LEU A 112 11.07 -10.67 9.47
N GLY A 113 10.79 -9.51 10.08
CA GLY A 113 10.65 -8.25 9.35
C GLY A 113 11.95 -7.79 8.69
N GLY A 114 13.08 -7.93 9.37
CA GLY A 114 14.41 -7.62 8.83
C GLY A 114 14.79 -8.53 7.67
N PHE A 115 14.77 -9.86 7.87
CA PHE A 115 15.11 -10.82 6.83
C PHE A 115 14.27 -10.62 5.56
N THR A 116 12.94 -10.56 5.72
CA THR A 116 12.02 -10.43 4.58
C THR A 116 12.14 -9.07 3.89
N ALA A 117 12.34 -7.98 4.63
CA ALA A 117 12.52 -6.65 4.04
C ALA A 117 13.84 -6.51 3.26
N TYR A 118 14.94 -7.10 3.74
CA TYR A 118 16.22 -7.10 3.01
C TYR A 118 16.19 -8.01 1.79
N ALA A 119 15.65 -9.23 1.91
CA ALA A 119 15.53 -10.15 0.78
C ALA A 119 14.70 -9.55 -0.36
N ILE A 120 13.52 -8.98 -0.04
CA ILE A 120 12.66 -8.30 -1.03
C ILE A 120 13.31 -7.01 -1.54
N GLY A 121 13.97 -6.26 -0.65
CA GLY A 121 14.64 -5.00 -1.00
C GLY A 121 15.80 -5.18 -1.98
N ASN A 122 16.62 -6.22 -1.79
CA ASN A 122 17.77 -6.54 -2.64
C ASN A 122 17.33 -7.04 -4.02
N ALA A 123 16.23 -7.79 -4.11
CA ALA A 123 15.72 -8.31 -5.38
C ALA A 123 15.00 -7.26 -6.25
N ILE A 124 14.10 -6.48 -5.65
CA ILE A 124 13.25 -5.53 -6.40
C ILE A 124 13.96 -4.19 -6.66
N GLY A 125 14.97 -3.86 -5.85
CA GLY A 125 15.55 -2.52 -5.82
C GLY A 125 14.64 -1.52 -5.09
N LEU A 126 15.08 -0.25 -5.04
CA LEU A 126 14.43 0.81 -4.24
C LEU A 126 14.12 0.32 -2.82
N SER A 127 15.10 -0.31 -2.16
CA SER A 127 14.97 -1.00 -0.87
C SER A 127 14.26 -0.18 0.22
N MET A 128 14.38 1.15 0.16
CA MET A 128 13.66 2.09 1.02
C MET A 128 12.13 2.02 0.86
N LEU A 129 11.64 1.81 -0.36
CA LEU A 129 10.21 1.72 -0.68
C LEU A 129 9.70 0.28 -0.59
N SER A 130 10.41 -0.67 -1.20
CA SER A 130 10.02 -2.08 -1.25
C SER A 130 10.13 -2.73 0.13
N GLY A 131 11.33 -2.74 0.72
CA GLY A 131 11.55 -3.26 2.08
C GLY A 131 10.80 -2.48 3.16
N GLY A 132 10.67 -1.16 3.02
CA GLY A 132 9.88 -0.32 3.93
C GLY A 132 8.39 -0.67 3.94
N SER A 133 7.82 -1.04 2.80
CA SER A 133 6.42 -1.47 2.71
C SER A 133 6.16 -2.81 3.40
N VAL A 134 7.11 -3.75 3.30
CA VAL A 134 7.05 -5.05 3.98
C VAL A 134 7.11 -4.85 5.50
N ARG A 135 8.08 -4.06 5.97
CA ARG A 135 8.17 -3.66 7.38
C ARG A 135 6.88 -3.02 7.85
N TYR A 136 6.31 -2.08 7.09
CA TYR A 136 5.08 -1.40 7.50
C TYR A 136 3.93 -2.39 7.66
N ARG A 137 3.71 -3.30 6.70
CA ARG A 137 2.62 -4.28 6.79
C ARG A 137 2.79 -5.27 7.94
N LEU A 138 4.03 -5.65 8.27
CA LEU A 138 4.34 -6.61 9.32
C LEU A 138 4.32 -5.96 10.72
N TYR A 139 4.84 -4.74 10.83
CA TYR A 139 4.98 -3.97 12.07
C TYR A 139 3.74 -3.17 12.45
N ALA A 140 2.95 -2.68 11.49
CA ALA A 140 1.71 -1.96 11.78
C ALA A 140 0.71 -2.81 12.59
N ARG A 141 0.78 -4.14 12.44
CA ARG A 141 -0.02 -5.11 13.22
C ARG A 141 0.36 -5.18 14.69
N HIS A 142 1.58 -4.76 15.01
CA HIS A 142 2.09 -4.69 16.36
C HIS A 142 1.99 -3.26 16.93
N GLY A 143 1.15 -2.41 16.31
CA GLY A 143 0.84 -1.05 16.78
C GLY A 143 1.80 0.04 16.28
N LEU A 144 2.73 -0.29 15.37
CA LEU A 144 3.74 0.68 14.90
C LEU A 144 3.20 1.59 13.80
N GLY A 145 3.48 2.89 13.93
CA GLY A 145 3.08 3.90 12.96
C GLY A 145 3.97 3.92 11.72
N ALA A 146 3.43 4.41 10.60
CA ALA A 146 4.19 4.56 9.35
C ALA A 146 5.45 5.42 9.52
N SER A 147 5.40 6.41 10.42
CA SER A 147 6.54 7.25 10.77
C SER A 147 7.69 6.45 11.37
N GLU A 148 7.43 5.55 12.32
CA GLU A 148 8.48 4.76 12.99
C GLU A 148 9.17 3.83 12.01
N VAL A 149 8.38 3.15 11.16
CA VAL A 149 8.89 2.30 10.10
C VAL A 149 9.71 3.09 9.07
N ALA A 150 9.27 4.31 8.73
CA ALA A 150 10.03 5.19 7.85
C ALA A 150 11.38 5.58 8.48
N HIS A 151 11.44 5.88 9.78
CA HIS A 151 12.71 6.16 10.46
C HIS A 151 13.64 4.95 10.46
N MET A 152 13.12 3.74 10.72
CA MET A 152 13.91 2.50 10.66
C MET A 152 14.48 2.29 9.25
N THR A 153 13.63 2.40 8.24
CA THR A 153 14.00 2.12 6.85
C THR A 153 14.98 3.17 6.30
N LEU A 154 14.76 4.44 6.63
CA LEU A 154 15.65 5.54 6.25
C LEU A 154 17.00 5.43 6.95
N PHE A 155 17.03 5.07 8.24
CA PHE A 155 18.26 4.82 8.97
C PHE A 155 19.05 3.67 8.35
N ALA A 156 18.42 2.51 8.09
CA ALA A 156 19.08 1.37 7.47
C ALA A 156 19.68 1.71 6.09
N SER A 157 18.90 2.40 5.24
CA SER A 157 19.33 2.75 3.88
C SER A 157 20.48 3.76 3.87
N LEU A 158 20.40 4.80 4.71
CA LEU A 158 21.46 5.82 4.84
C LEU A 158 22.72 5.27 5.50
N SER A 159 22.59 4.27 6.38
CA SER A 159 23.74 3.67 7.06
C SER A 159 24.70 3.02 6.08
N LEU A 160 24.18 2.28 5.09
CA LEU A 160 24.99 1.68 4.02
C LEU A 160 25.72 2.76 3.22
N GLY A 161 24.99 3.77 2.71
CA GLY A 161 25.58 4.84 1.90
C GLY A 161 26.63 5.68 2.64
N CYS A 162 26.46 5.91 3.94
CA CYS A 162 27.43 6.64 4.77
C CYS A 162 28.65 5.78 5.15
N ALA A 163 28.51 4.46 5.24
CA ALA A 163 29.60 3.57 5.65
C ALA A 163 30.47 3.11 4.46
N LEU A 164 29.95 3.04 3.24
CA LEU A 164 30.70 2.58 2.07
C LEU A 164 31.96 3.42 1.78
N PRO A 165 31.92 4.77 1.72
CA PRO A 165 33.12 5.57 1.42
C PRO A 165 34.29 5.38 2.41
N PRO A 166 34.10 5.44 3.74
CA PRO A 166 35.21 5.20 4.67
C PRO A 166 35.69 3.75 4.64
N LEU A 167 34.82 2.76 4.39
CA LEU A 167 35.24 1.36 4.24
C LEU A 167 36.07 1.15 2.96
N ALA A 168 35.67 1.76 1.84
CA ALA A 168 36.45 1.74 0.60
C ALA A 168 37.82 2.40 0.80
N ALA A 169 37.89 3.55 1.48
CA ALA A 169 39.15 4.21 1.79
C ALA A 169 40.08 3.36 2.66
N LEU A 170 39.54 2.67 3.69
CA LEU A 170 40.32 1.75 4.52
C LEU A 170 40.81 0.53 3.72
N ALA A 171 39.98 -0.04 2.87
CA ALA A 171 40.36 -1.13 1.98
C ALA A 171 41.50 -0.73 1.03
N THR A 172 41.42 0.45 0.41
CA THR A 172 42.50 0.98 -0.44
C THR A 172 43.81 1.13 0.32
N LEU A 173 43.78 1.68 1.54
CA LEU A 173 44.98 1.89 2.34
C LEU A 173 45.60 0.59 2.87
N SER A 174 44.80 -0.47 3.03
CA SER A 174 45.29 -1.77 3.48
C SER A 174 46.20 -2.46 2.47
N ASN A 175 46.00 -2.20 1.16
CA ASN A 175 46.83 -2.76 0.10
C ASN A 175 46.86 -1.84 -1.13
N LEU A 176 47.63 -0.76 -1.02
CA LEU A 176 47.79 0.28 -2.04
C LEU A 176 48.32 -0.27 -3.39
N PRO A 177 49.33 -1.15 -3.44
CA PRO A 177 49.83 -1.69 -4.72
C PRO A 177 48.77 -2.49 -5.47
N ALA A 178 48.00 -3.33 -4.76
CA ALA A 178 46.94 -4.11 -5.39
C ALA A 178 45.76 -3.23 -5.83
N ALA A 179 45.45 -2.18 -5.08
CA ALA A 179 44.43 -1.19 -5.45
C ALA A 179 44.83 -0.39 -6.71
N SER A 180 46.09 0.02 -6.79
CA SER A 180 46.71 0.70 -7.94
C SER A 180 46.61 -0.18 -9.20
N ALA A 181 47.00 -1.45 -9.08
CA ALA A 181 46.91 -2.40 -10.18
C ALA A 181 45.48 -2.71 -10.64
N ALA A 182 44.50 -2.69 -9.73
CA ALA A 182 43.10 -2.95 -10.05
C ALA A 182 42.38 -1.74 -10.68
N LEU A 183 42.73 -0.52 -10.27
CA LEU A 183 42.07 0.70 -10.71
C LEU A 183 42.80 1.47 -11.82
N GLY A 184 44.06 1.12 -12.11
CA GLY A 184 44.87 1.78 -13.13
C GLY A 184 45.33 3.19 -12.77
N PHE A 185 45.26 3.59 -11.49
CA PHE A 185 45.71 4.89 -11.00
C PHE A 185 46.99 4.77 -10.17
N SER A 186 47.78 5.84 -10.10
CA SER A 186 49.00 5.85 -9.29
C SER A 186 48.70 5.63 -7.80
N GLU A 187 49.60 4.91 -7.11
CA GLU A 187 49.49 4.67 -5.66
C GLU A 187 49.39 5.97 -4.86
N THR A 188 50.10 7.02 -5.31
CA THR A 188 50.09 8.35 -4.70
C THR A 188 48.71 9.02 -4.80
N LEU A 189 48.03 8.91 -5.94
CA LEU A 189 46.70 9.48 -6.13
C LEU A 189 45.66 8.71 -5.30
N LEU A 190 45.71 7.38 -5.31
CA LEU A 190 44.79 6.56 -4.52
C LEU A 190 44.97 6.75 -3.02
N GLY A 191 46.22 6.80 -2.55
CA GLY A 191 46.53 7.05 -1.14
C GLY A 191 46.07 8.43 -0.67
N THR A 192 46.28 9.47 -1.48
CA THR A 192 45.83 10.84 -1.15
C THR A 192 44.31 10.96 -1.12
N VAL A 193 43.60 10.37 -2.09
CA VAL A 193 42.13 10.35 -2.12
C VAL A 193 41.57 9.58 -0.93
N ALA A 194 42.09 8.38 -0.63
CA ALA A 194 41.64 7.59 0.50
C ALA A 194 41.86 8.31 1.85
N ALA A 195 43.04 8.91 2.04
CA ALA A 195 43.33 9.72 3.22
C ALA A 195 42.41 10.95 3.32
N ALA A 196 42.17 11.67 2.22
CA ALA A 196 41.28 12.82 2.19
C ALA A 196 39.83 12.45 2.57
N VAL A 197 39.32 11.31 2.10
CA VAL A 197 38.00 10.79 2.47
C VAL A 197 37.93 10.52 3.98
N LEU A 198 38.92 9.84 4.55
CA LEU A 198 38.94 9.57 6.00
C LEU A 198 39.02 10.84 6.83
N VAL A 199 39.86 11.81 6.43
CA VAL A 199 39.96 13.12 7.10
C VAL A 199 38.65 13.89 7.01
N LEU A 200 37.99 13.89 5.85
CA LEU A 200 36.69 14.55 5.66
C LEU A 200 35.61 13.95 6.57
N PHE A 201 35.54 12.62 6.67
CA PHE A 201 34.59 11.93 7.54
C PHE A 201 34.90 12.16 9.03
N ALA A 202 36.17 12.18 9.42
CA ALA A 202 36.59 12.52 10.78
C ALA A 202 36.22 13.98 11.14
N ALA A 203 36.50 14.93 10.23
CA ALA A 203 36.15 16.34 10.40
C ALA A 203 34.63 16.53 10.49
N LEU A 204 33.85 15.82 9.66
CA LEU A 204 32.39 15.83 9.68
C LEU A 204 31.86 15.29 11.02
N ALA A 205 32.38 14.16 11.50
CA ALA A 205 31.99 13.57 12.77
C ALA A 205 32.29 14.50 13.96
N ILE A 206 33.46 15.15 13.96
CA ILE A 206 33.84 16.15 14.96
C ILE A 206 32.93 17.39 14.88
N GLY A 207 32.66 17.89 13.67
CA GLY A 207 31.79 19.05 13.45
C GLY A 207 30.35 18.81 13.90
N ILE A 208 29.81 17.63 13.61
CA ILE A 208 28.49 17.18 14.08
C ILE A 208 28.46 17.10 15.61
N TYR A 209 29.49 16.51 16.22
CA TYR A 209 29.58 16.39 17.68
C TYR A 209 29.72 17.74 18.42
N ARG A 210 30.40 18.71 17.80
CA ARG A 210 30.54 20.08 18.34
C ARG A 210 29.22 20.86 18.28
N ARG A 211 28.34 20.57 17.32
CA ARG A 211 27.02 21.21 17.16
C ARG A 211 25.88 20.52 17.94
N ARG A 212 26.22 19.63 18.88
CA ARG A 212 25.23 18.91 19.71
C ARG A 212 24.48 19.87 20.62
N LEU A 213 23.18 19.64 20.78
CA LEU A 213 22.37 20.34 21.77
C LEU A 213 22.74 19.88 23.20
N PRO A 214 22.66 20.77 24.21
CA PRO A 214 22.88 20.42 25.61
C PRO A 214 21.86 19.39 26.11
N GLU A 215 20.60 19.55 25.70
CA GLU A 215 19.54 18.60 26.01
C GLU A 215 19.61 17.39 25.07
N GLN A 216 19.99 16.24 25.64
CA GLN A 216 19.93 14.95 24.97
C GLN A 216 18.89 14.08 25.66
N PRO A 217 17.60 14.24 25.32
CA PRO A 217 16.53 13.49 25.96
C PRO A 217 16.63 11.97 25.72
N TYR A 218 17.53 11.53 24.83
CA TYR A 218 17.55 10.20 24.24
C TYR A 218 18.96 9.59 24.25
N PRO A 219 19.20 8.41 24.87
CA PRO A 219 20.56 7.86 25.06
C PRO A 219 21.25 7.43 23.76
N ASP A 220 20.48 6.91 22.79
CA ASP A 220 21.02 6.38 21.53
C ASP A 220 20.99 7.39 20.36
N ASN A 221 20.58 8.65 20.59
CA ASN A 221 20.45 9.67 19.56
C ASN A 221 21.19 10.95 19.91
N LEU A 222 21.77 11.58 18.89
CA LEU A 222 22.39 12.90 18.98
C LEU A 222 21.48 13.95 18.32
N LEU A 223 21.01 14.93 19.10
CA LEU A 223 20.29 16.08 18.56
C LEU A 223 21.29 17.17 18.18
N VAL A 224 21.25 17.59 16.92
CA VAL A 224 22.19 18.56 16.35
C VAL A 224 21.42 19.73 15.75
N LYS A 225 21.88 20.96 16.03
CA LYS A 225 21.30 22.16 15.43
C LYS A 225 21.89 22.36 14.03
N ALA A 226 21.05 22.26 13.00
CA ALA A 226 21.40 22.57 11.63
C ALA A 226 20.61 23.81 11.17
N GLY A 227 21.22 24.98 11.36
CA GLY A 227 20.57 26.27 11.10
C GLY A 227 19.36 26.48 12.01
N ARG A 228 18.18 26.71 11.41
CA ARG A 228 16.89 26.88 12.12
C ARG A 228 16.18 25.55 12.45
N ARG A 229 16.73 24.39 12.03
CA ARG A 229 16.11 23.07 12.22
C ARG A 229 16.95 22.20 13.15
N THR A 230 16.29 21.28 13.85
CA THR A 230 16.94 20.25 14.67
C THR A 230 16.96 18.93 13.90
N LEU A 231 18.15 18.35 13.75
CA LEU A 231 18.35 17.04 13.11
C LEU A 231 18.62 15.99 14.18
N ARG A 232 18.00 14.81 14.03
CA ARG A 232 18.21 13.64 14.89
C ARG A 232 19.15 12.67 14.20
N LEU A 233 20.36 12.53 14.74
CA LEU A 233 21.39 11.62 14.24
C LEU A 233 21.59 10.45 15.22
N PRO A 234 22.16 9.32 14.78
CA PRO A 234 22.56 8.26 15.71
C PRO A 234 23.63 8.75 16.71
N GLY A 235 23.58 8.25 17.93
CA GLY A 235 24.61 8.48 18.94
C GLY A 235 25.92 7.78 18.58
N ARG A 236 27.03 8.18 19.21
CA ARG A 236 28.38 7.67 18.93
C ARG A 236 28.48 6.14 18.96
N ARG A 237 27.89 5.51 19.99
CA ARG A 237 27.88 4.05 20.14
C ARG A 237 27.14 3.38 18.99
N LEU A 238 25.96 3.90 18.64
CA LEU A 238 25.14 3.34 17.56
C LEU A 238 25.80 3.53 16.19
N THR A 239 26.43 4.68 15.93
CA THR A 239 27.20 4.92 14.69
C THR A 239 28.38 3.96 14.56
N PHE A 240 29.14 3.76 15.63
CA PHE A 240 30.28 2.83 15.63
C PHE A 240 29.82 1.38 15.43
N LEU A 241 28.81 0.94 16.17
CA LEU A 241 28.20 -0.39 15.99
C LEU A 241 27.66 -0.57 14.56
N GLN A 242 26.99 0.44 14.01
CA GLN A 242 26.48 0.39 12.65
C GLN A 242 27.59 0.29 11.60
N LEU A 243 28.72 0.96 11.81
CA LEU A 243 29.90 0.85 10.93
C LEU A 243 30.47 -0.57 10.97
N ILE A 244 30.57 -1.19 12.15
CA ILE A 244 31.00 -2.60 12.29
C ILE A 244 30.02 -3.54 11.60
N ILE A 245 28.72 -3.39 11.84
CA ILE A 245 27.67 -4.21 11.22
C ILE A 245 27.77 -4.12 9.69
N THR A 246 27.94 -2.90 9.16
CA THR A 246 28.05 -2.67 7.71
C THR A 246 29.35 -3.27 7.14
N ALA A 247 30.47 -3.15 7.86
CA ALA A 247 31.73 -3.76 7.44
C ALA A 247 31.64 -5.29 7.36
N LEU A 248 31.04 -5.92 8.38
CA LEU A 248 30.81 -7.36 8.41
C LEU A 248 29.85 -7.81 7.31
N ASP A 249 28.78 -7.05 7.06
CA ASP A 249 27.79 -7.32 6.02
C ASP A 249 28.44 -7.31 4.62
N VAL A 250 29.17 -6.24 4.30
CA VAL A 250 29.87 -6.14 3.02
C VAL A 250 30.94 -7.23 2.88
N ALA A 251 31.71 -7.51 3.95
CA ALA A 251 32.71 -8.57 3.92
C ALA A 251 32.07 -9.94 3.70
N ALA A 252 30.94 -10.24 4.35
CA ALA A 252 30.21 -11.48 4.14
C ALA A 252 29.69 -11.58 2.70
N ALA A 253 29.08 -10.52 2.17
CA ALA A 253 28.58 -10.47 0.80
C ALA A 253 29.70 -10.64 -0.23
N ALA A 254 30.84 -9.98 -0.03
CA ALA A 254 32.03 -10.16 -0.86
C ALA A 254 32.57 -11.60 -0.78
N THR A 255 32.58 -12.20 0.41
CA THR A 255 33.03 -13.60 0.60
C THR A 255 32.19 -14.59 -0.20
N VAL A 256 30.88 -14.35 -0.34
CA VAL A 256 30.01 -15.21 -1.17
C VAL A 256 30.51 -15.25 -2.62
N LEU A 257 30.79 -14.10 -3.23
CA LEU A 257 31.32 -14.06 -4.60
C LEU A 257 32.76 -14.57 -4.66
N TYR A 258 33.60 -14.22 -3.69
CA TYR A 258 35.00 -14.65 -3.61
C TYR A 258 35.16 -16.17 -3.64
N LEU A 259 34.32 -16.90 -2.90
CA LEU A 259 34.35 -18.36 -2.84
C LEU A 259 33.96 -19.01 -4.18
N LEU A 260 33.19 -18.31 -5.02
CA LEU A 260 32.74 -18.81 -6.33
C LEU A 260 33.76 -18.56 -7.44
N LEU A 261 34.83 -17.79 -7.18
CA LEU A 261 35.88 -17.54 -8.15
C LEU A 261 36.82 -18.75 -8.28
N PRO A 262 37.24 -19.11 -9.51
CA PRO A 262 38.14 -20.24 -9.74
C PRO A 262 39.55 -19.98 -9.19
N GLU A 263 40.13 -18.82 -9.49
CA GLU A 263 41.43 -18.37 -8.97
C GLU A 263 41.24 -17.05 -8.22
N ALA A 264 41.03 -17.12 -6.91
CA ALA A 264 40.68 -15.93 -6.16
C ALA A 264 41.90 -14.99 -6.00
N PRO A 265 41.80 -13.70 -6.42
CA PRO A 265 42.85 -12.72 -6.18
C PRO A 265 42.99 -12.44 -4.67
N PRO A 266 44.02 -11.72 -4.20
CA PRO A 266 44.14 -11.37 -2.78
C PRO A 266 42.85 -10.71 -2.25
N PHE A 267 42.30 -11.26 -1.17
CA PHE A 267 40.98 -10.86 -0.64
C PHE A 267 40.82 -9.35 -0.44
N GLY A 268 41.87 -8.65 0.02
CA GLY A 268 41.83 -7.19 0.20
C GLY A 268 41.62 -6.42 -1.10
N ALA A 269 42.25 -6.85 -2.20
CA ALA A 269 42.10 -6.24 -3.52
C ALA A 269 40.70 -6.51 -4.09
N PHE A 270 40.22 -7.75 -3.94
CA PHE A 270 38.87 -8.14 -4.33
C PHE A 270 37.81 -7.33 -3.57
N LEU A 271 37.95 -7.22 -2.24
CA LEU A 271 37.02 -6.48 -1.38
C LEU A 271 36.93 -5.01 -1.78
N LEU A 272 38.04 -4.39 -2.19
CA LEU A 272 38.06 -3.01 -2.68
C LEU A 272 37.24 -2.86 -3.96
N VAL A 273 37.52 -3.69 -4.98
CA VAL A 273 36.78 -3.65 -6.26
C VAL A 273 35.31 -3.96 -6.03
N TYR A 274 34.99 -4.92 -5.17
CA TYR A 274 33.63 -5.26 -4.78
C TYR A 274 32.90 -4.07 -4.11
N LEU A 275 33.56 -3.35 -3.20
CA LEU A 275 33.03 -2.15 -2.56
C LEU A 275 32.70 -1.05 -3.57
N LEU A 276 33.57 -0.85 -4.56
CA LEU A 276 33.36 0.12 -5.64
C LEU A 276 32.21 -0.30 -6.55
N ALA A 277 32.16 -1.59 -6.93
CA ALA A 277 31.07 -2.15 -7.72
C ALA A 277 29.73 -2.02 -7.00
N LEU A 278 29.69 -2.32 -5.69
CA LEU A 278 28.50 -2.17 -4.86
C LEU A 278 28.07 -0.70 -4.74
N ALA A 279 29.01 0.22 -4.51
CA ALA A 279 28.72 1.65 -4.42
C ALA A 279 28.15 2.20 -5.74
N ALA A 280 28.77 1.87 -6.87
CA ALA A 280 28.29 2.27 -8.19
C ALA A 280 26.93 1.65 -8.52
N GLY A 281 26.72 0.38 -8.20
CA GLY A 281 25.43 -0.31 -8.35
C GLY A 281 24.32 0.38 -7.57
N VAL A 282 24.56 0.71 -6.30
CA VAL A 282 23.57 1.43 -5.45
C VAL A 282 23.32 2.86 -5.96
N LEU A 283 24.37 3.59 -6.36
CA LEU A 283 24.28 4.98 -6.82
C LEU A 283 23.57 5.10 -8.18
N SER A 284 23.69 4.08 -9.03
CA SER A 284 23.02 4.02 -10.34
C SER A 284 21.48 3.94 -10.25
N HIS A 285 20.95 3.59 -9.07
CA HIS A 285 19.53 3.27 -8.85
C HIS A 285 18.96 2.18 -9.77
N VAL A 286 19.80 1.46 -10.52
CA VAL A 286 19.38 0.30 -11.32
C VAL A 286 18.87 -0.79 -10.36
N PRO A 287 17.69 -1.39 -10.61
CA PRO A 287 17.16 -2.47 -9.78
C PRO A 287 18.17 -3.61 -9.62
N GLY A 288 18.47 -3.98 -8.37
CA GLY A 288 19.47 -4.98 -8.03
C GLY A 288 20.92 -4.61 -8.40
N GLY A 289 21.19 -3.40 -8.92
CA GLY A 289 22.50 -3.01 -9.45
C GLY A 289 22.95 -3.84 -10.66
N VAL A 290 22.01 -4.52 -11.33
CA VAL A 290 22.28 -5.43 -12.45
C VAL A 290 22.90 -4.66 -13.62
N GLY A 291 23.97 -5.20 -14.18
CA GLY A 291 24.74 -4.60 -15.27
C GLY A 291 25.89 -3.74 -14.76
N VAL A 292 25.63 -2.77 -13.86
CA VAL A 292 26.68 -1.86 -13.34
C VAL A 292 27.66 -2.59 -12.40
N PHE A 293 27.12 -3.43 -11.50
CA PHE A 293 27.94 -4.20 -10.57
C PHE A 293 28.82 -5.23 -11.32
N GLU A 294 28.22 -5.95 -12.26
CA GLU A 294 28.90 -6.93 -13.11
C GLU A 294 29.93 -6.25 -14.01
N ALA A 295 29.63 -5.06 -14.55
CA ALA A 295 30.56 -4.33 -15.41
C ALA A 295 31.88 -4.02 -14.74
N ILE A 296 31.82 -3.53 -13.51
CA ILE A 296 33.01 -3.13 -12.77
C ILE A 296 33.85 -4.36 -12.41
N LEU A 297 33.21 -5.48 -12.06
CA LEU A 297 33.91 -6.72 -11.73
C LEU A 297 34.53 -7.39 -12.97
N LEU A 298 33.81 -7.43 -14.08
CA LEU A 298 34.34 -7.92 -15.37
C LEU A 298 35.48 -7.04 -15.84
N ALA A 299 35.33 -5.71 -15.84
CA ALA A 299 36.41 -4.80 -16.24
C ALA A 299 37.68 -4.93 -15.36
N ALA A 300 37.54 -5.27 -14.09
CA ALA A 300 38.67 -5.39 -13.17
C ALA A 300 39.37 -6.76 -13.21
N PHE A 301 38.64 -7.84 -13.53
CA PHE A 301 39.13 -9.22 -13.36
C PHE A 301 38.95 -10.14 -14.58
N ALA A 302 38.22 -9.76 -15.63
CA ALA A 302 37.99 -10.63 -16.79
C ALA A 302 39.29 -11.04 -17.48
N ASP A 303 40.24 -10.12 -17.64
CA ASP A 303 41.54 -10.41 -18.28
C ASP A 303 42.37 -11.46 -17.50
N LYS A 304 42.18 -11.56 -16.18
CA LYS A 304 42.94 -12.47 -15.32
C LYS A 304 42.23 -13.80 -15.07
N LEU A 305 40.92 -13.76 -14.89
CA LEU A 305 40.11 -14.92 -14.47
C LEU A 305 39.38 -15.59 -15.64
N GLY A 306 39.43 -14.98 -16.83
CA GLY A 306 38.56 -15.31 -17.95
C GLY A 306 37.17 -14.72 -17.77
N ALA A 307 36.60 -14.20 -18.85
CA ALA A 307 35.28 -13.60 -18.82
C ALA A 307 34.19 -14.64 -18.44
N ALA A 308 34.24 -15.85 -19.00
CA ALA A 308 33.20 -16.88 -18.79
C ALA A 308 33.17 -17.44 -17.35
N PRO A 309 34.30 -17.81 -16.72
CA PRO A 309 34.29 -18.22 -15.31
C PRO A 309 33.86 -17.11 -14.35
N LEU A 310 34.25 -15.87 -14.61
CA LEU A 310 33.82 -14.72 -13.80
C LEU A 310 32.31 -14.45 -13.96
N ALA A 311 31.78 -14.53 -15.18
CA ALA A 311 30.35 -14.41 -15.43
C ALA A 311 29.56 -15.55 -14.75
N ALA A 312 30.07 -16.79 -14.76
CA ALA A 312 29.47 -17.91 -14.03
C ALA A 312 29.41 -17.65 -12.51
N ALA A 313 30.52 -17.17 -11.92
CA ALA A 313 30.58 -16.81 -10.51
C ALA A 313 29.60 -15.69 -10.15
N LEU A 314 29.47 -14.67 -11.00
CA LEU A 314 28.52 -13.56 -10.83
C LEU A 314 27.06 -14.03 -10.90
N LEU A 315 26.74 -14.92 -11.85
CA LEU A 315 25.41 -15.51 -11.98
C LEU A 315 25.04 -16.33 -10.74
N LEU A 316 25.95 -17.22 -10.30
CA LEU A 316 25.77 -18.03 -9.09
C LEU A 316 25.65 -17.15 -7.84
N TYR A 317 26.44 -16.08 -7.74
CA TYR A 317 26.31 -15.10 -6.67
C TYR A 317 24.91 -14.47 -6.63
N ARG A 318 24.32 -14.10 -7.78
CA ARG A 318 22.94 -13.58 -7.83
C ARG A 318 21.93 -14.63 -7.41
N LEU A 319 22.08 -15.87 -7.86
CA LEU A 319 21.18 -16.97 -7.50
C LEU A 319 21.21 -17.23 -5.98
N ILE A 320 22.40 -17.28 -5.39
CA ILE A 320 22.61 -17.62 -3.98
C ILE A 320 22.31 -16.44 -3.05
N TYR A 321 22.76 -15.23 -3.36
CA TYR A 321 22.67 -14.07 -2.45
C TYR A 321 21.40 -13.22 -2.65
N VAL A 322 20.76 -13.28 -3.82
CA VAL A 322 19.57 -12.46 -4.14
C VAL A 322 18.31 -13.32 -4.29
N VAL A 323 18.34 -14.33 -5.18
CA VAL A 323 17.15 -15.11 -5.52
C VAL A 323 16.75 -16.09 -4.41
N LEU A 324 17.70 -16.86 -3.88
CA LEU A 324 17.42 -17.84 -2.84
C LEU A 324 16.81 -17.19 -1.57
N PRO A 325 17.37 -16.09 -1.01
CA PRO A 325 16.76 -15.42 0.14
C PRO A 325 15.38 -14.82 -0.17
N LEU A 326 15.14 -14.35 -1.40
CA LEU A 326 13.82 -13.88 -1.82
C LEU A 326 12.77 -15.00 -1.77
N LEU A 327 13.11 -16.19 -2.28
CA LEU A 327 12.21 -17.36 -2.25
C LEU A 327 11.93 -17.78 -0.79
N VAL A 328 12.97 -17.84 0.05
CA VAL A 328 12.82 -18.14 1.48
C VAL A 328 11.97 -17.07 2.17
N ALA A 329 12.14 -15.79 1.85
CA ALA A 329 11.34 -14.70 2.41
C ALA A 329 9.86 -14.81 2.03
N CYS A 330 9.57 -15.12 0.76
CA CYS A 330 8.21 -15.36 0.29
C CYS A 330 7.56 -16.53 1.05
N LEU A 331 8.30 -17.64 1.20
CA LEU A 331 7.83 -18.83 1.91
C LEU A 331 7.61 -18.57 3.41
N LEU A 332 8.53 -17.86 4.08
CA LEU A 332 8.37 -17.46 5.49
C LEU A 332 7.16 -16.55 5.70
N LEU A 333 6.93 -15.59 4.81
CA LEU A 333 5.76 -14.71 4.88
C LEU A 333 4.45 -15.48 4.67
N LEU A 334 4.44 -16.43 3.72
CA LEU A 334 3.29 -17.33 3.51
C LEU A 334 3.07 -18.24 4.73
N ILE A 335 4.09 -18.88 5.29
CA ILE A 335 3.96 -19.72 6.49
C ILE A 335 3.40 -18.92 7.66
N ASN A 336 3.91 -17.70 7.91
CA ASN A 336 3.41 -16.83 8.96
C ASN A 336 1.93 -16.44 8.75
N GLU A 337 1.47 -16.35 7.50
CA GLU A 337 0.06 -16.12 7.17
C GLU A 337 -0.78 -17.40 7.34
N GLY A 338 -0.24 -18.56 6.91
CA GLY A 338 -0.87 -19.87 7.01
C GLY A 338 -1.09 -20.32 8.45
N GLN A 339 -0.08 -20.22 9.31
CA GLN A 339 -0.19 -20.57 10.74
C GLN A 339 -1.35 -19.84 11.43
N ARG A 340 -1.62 -18.59 11.04
CA ARG A 340 -2.73 -17.79 11.59
C ARG A 340 -4.10 -18.24 11.06
N LEU A 341 -4.19 -18.64 9.79
CA LEU A 341 -5.42 -19.19 9.22
C LEU A 341 -5.86 -20.48 9.93
N PHE A 342 -4.89 -21.26 10.44
CA PHE A 342 -5.17 -22.49 11.18
C PHE A 342 -5.42 -22.27 12.69
N GLN A 343 -4.72 -21.33 13.34
CA GLN A 343 -4.78 -21.17 14.80
C GLN A 343 -5.96 -20.34 15.33
N THR A 344 -6.71 -19.60 14.50
CA THR A 344 -7.87 -18.83 15.01
C THR A 344 -9.01 -18.77 14.00
N ARG A 345 -10.06 -19.59 14.19
CA ARG A 345 -11.29 -19.54 13.36
C ARG A 345 -12.00 -18.18 13.38
N GLN A 346 -11.77 -17.35 14.40
CA GLN A 346 -12.36 -16.00 14.53
C GLN A 346 -11.52 -14.85 13.95
N SER A 347 -10.22 -15.05 13.63
CA SER A 347 -9.33 -13.98 13.15
C SER A 347 -9.20 -13.90 11.62
N LEU A 348 -10.07 -14.60 10.88
CA LEU A 348 -10.21 -14.50 9.41
C LEU A 348 -10.39 -13.05 8.93
N ARG A 349 -10.92 -12.16 9.79
CA ARG A 349 -11.12 -10.74 9.49
C ARG A 349 -9.84 -9.90 9.50
N ALA A 350 -8.71 -10.43 9.97
CA ALA A 350 -7.42 -9.72 10.08
C ALA A 350 -6.26 -10.47 9.41
N ALA A 351 -6.55 -11.35 8.44
CA ALA A 351 -5.54 -11.99 7.60
C ALA A 351 -4.93 -10.98 6.62
N SER A 352 -3.99 -10.20 7.14
CA SER A 352 -2.68 -9.85 6.58
C SER A 352 -2.52 -9.26 5.17
N GLY A 353 -3.38 -9.50 4.19
CA GLY A 353 -3.24 -8.83 2.90
C GLY A 353 -2.05 -9.26 2.04
N MET A 354 -1.18 -10.17 2.52
CA MET A 354 0.14 -10.40 1.89
C MET A 354 0.21 -11.70 1.10
N ALA A 355 -0.61 -12.71 1.41
CA ALA A 355 -0.60 -13.96 0.65
C ALA A 355 -0.83 -13.73 -0.86
N ALA A 356 -1.85 -12.96 -1.23
CA ALA A 356 -2.18 -12.75 -2.64
C ALA A 356 -1.08 -11.97 -3.43
N PRO A 357 -0.50 -10.86 -2.91
CA PRO A 357 0.66 -10.23 -3.54
C PRO A 357 1.91 -11.11 -3.65
N ILE A 358 2.20 -11.94 -2.64
CA ILE A 358 3.37 -12.82 -2.66
C ILE A 358 3.18 -13.95 -3.68
N LEU A 359 2.00 -14.57 -3.70
CA LEU A 359 1.66 -15.61 -4.68
C LEU A 359 1.66 -15.04 -6.10
N ALA A 360 1.14 -13.82 -6.28
CA ALA A 360 1.24 -13.11 -7.56
C ALA A 360 2.71 -12.89 -7.99
N LEU A 361 3.61 -12.55 -7.07
CA LEU A 361 5.04 -12.42 -7.36
C LEU A 361 5.67 -13.76 -7.76
N LEU A 362 5.38 -14.84 -7.04
CA LEU A 362 5.88 -16.18 -7.36
C LEU A 362 5.40 -16.68 -8.73
N VAL A 363 4.14 -16.41 -9.08
CA VAL A 363 3.59 -16.70 -10.40
C VAL A 363 4.22 -15.84 -11.49
N PHE A 364 4.47 -14.57 -11.21
CA PHE A 364 5.19 -13.70 -12.14
C PHE A 364 6.60 -14.22 -12.40
N LEU A 365 7.36 -14.57 -11.35
CA LEU A 365 8.70 -15.15 -11.47
C LEU A 365 8.67 -16.49 -12.21
N SER A 366 7.67 -17.33 -11.94
CA SER A 366 7.46 -18.58 -12.67
C SER A 366 7.27 -18.34 -14.18
N GLY A 367 6.52 -17.29 -14.54
CA GLY A 367 6.35 -16.88 -15.93
C GLY A 367 7.64 -16.38 -16.59
N VAL A 368 8.49 -15.67 -15.84
CA VAL A 368 9.83 -15.23 -16.32
C VAL A 368 10.72 -16.44 -16.61
N VAL A 369 10.77 -17.42 -15.70
CA VAL A 369 11.59 -18.64 -15.87
C VAL A 369 11.17 -19.41 -17.12
N LEU A 370 9.87 -19.63 -17.34
CA LEU A 370 9.36 -20.33 -18.52
C LEU A 370 9.68 -19.59 -19.83
N LEU A 371 9.64 -18.26 -19.84
CA LEU A 371 10.00 -17.46 -21.02
C LEU A 371 11.49 -17.50 -21.32
N PHE A 372 12.35 -17.37 -20.31
CA PHE A 372 13.80 -17.41 -20.49
C PHE A 372 14.26 -18.80 -20.92
N SER A 373 13.73 -19.84 -20.27
CA SER A 373 13.96 -21.24 -20.66
C SER A 373 13.56 -21.52 -22.11
N GLY A 374 12.42 -20.99 -22.56
CA GLY A 374 11.94 -21.17 -23.93
C GLY A 374 12.80 -20.49 -25.00
N VAL A 375 13.76 -19.64 -24.60
CA VAL A 375 14.65 -18.87 -25.47
C VAL A 375 16.09 -19.38 -25.42
N THR A 376 16.54 -19.96 -24.31
CA THR A 376 17.88 -20.53 -24.17
C THR A 376 18.02 -21.85 -24.94
N PRO A 377 19.15 -22.10 -25.62
CA PRO A 377 19.42 -23.38 -26.27
C PRO A 377 19.44 -24.52 -25.24
N GLU A 378 18.88 -25.66 -25.60
CA GLU A 378 18.97 -26.87 -24.77
C GLU A 378 20.33 -27.51 -24.92
N ILE A 379 20.95 -27.86 -23.80
CA ILE A 379 22.21 -28.60 -23.81
C ILE A 379 21.92 -30.09 -24.06
N ASP A 380 22.48 -30.63 -25.13
CA ASP A 380 22.20 -31.95 -25.73
C ASP A 380 22.34 -33.16 -24.76
N THR A 381 23.05 -33.02 -23.65
CA THR A 381 23.37 -34.14 -22.74
C THR A 381 22.14 -34.75 -22.03
N ARG A 382 21.09 -33.96 -21.80
CA ARG A 382 19.81 -34.45 -21.20
C ARG A 382 18.92 -35.14 -22.22
N LEU A 383 18.99 -34.74 -23.48
CA LEU A 383 18.19 -35.29 -24.58
C LEU A 383 18.67 -36.68 -25.01
N GLU A 384 19.97 -36.99 -24.92
CA GLU A 384 20.52 -38.31 -25.25
C GLU A 384 19.90 -39.45 -24.41
N HIS A 385 19.51 -39.19 -23.16
CA HIS A 385 18.90 -40.20 -22.28
C HIS A 385 17.38 -40.40 -22.53
N ILE A 386 16.72 -39.48 -23.24
CA ILE A 386 15.26 -39.43 -23.40
C ILE A 386 14.82 -39.54 -24.88
N GLY A 387 15.73 -39.29 -25.82
CA GLY A 387 15.47 -39.27 -27.26
C GLY A 387 14.89 -40.56 -27.84
N PHE A 388 14.96 -41.68 -27.11
CA PHE A 388 14.34 -42.94 -27.50
C PHE A 388 12.81 -43.00 -27.23
N LEU A 389 12.29 -42.20 -26.29
CA LEU A 389 10.90 -42.29 -25.82
C LEU A 389 9.99 -41.13 -26.27
N ILE A 390 10.55 -39.95 -26.58
CA ILE A 390 9.76 -38.75 -26.87
C ILE A 390 9.97 -38.29 -28.33
N PRO A 391 8.90 -38.18 -29.16
CA PRO A 391 9.02 -37.66 -30.51
C PRO A 391 9.54 -36.21 -30.53
N HIS A 392 10.48 -35.91 -31.43
CA HIS A 392 11.08 -34.57 -31.58
C HIS A 392 10.05 -33.45 -31.79
N ARG A 393 8.91 -33.75 -32.45
CA ARG A 393 7.79 -32.79 -32.61
C ARG A 393 7.11 -32.43 -31.29
N LEU A 394 7.09 -33.35 -30.33
CA LEU A 394 6.51 -33.11 -29.00
C LEU A 394 7.41 -32.18 -28.18
N VAL A 395 8.73 -32.35 -28.28
CA VAL A 395 9.72 -31.46 -27.65
C VAL A 395 9.55 -30.02 -28.15
N ASP A 396 9.53 -29.81 -29.47
CA ASP A 396 9.32 -28.50 -30.09
C ASP A 396 7.98 -27.85 -29.66
N ALA A 397 6.91 -28.64 -29.62
CA ALA A 397 5.59 -28.17 -29.18
C ALA A 397 5.58 -27.81 -27.68
N SER A 398 6.32 -28.56 -26.85
CA SER A 398 6.45 -28.30 -25.42
C SER A 398 7.19 -27.00 -25.13
N HIS A 399 8.26 -26.68 -25.87
CA HIS A 399 8.93 -25.37 -25.79
C HIS A 399 7.99 -24.22 -26.09
N PHE A 400 7.26 -24.32 -27.21
CA PHE A 400 6.31 -23.30 -27.62
C PHE A 400 5.20 -23.14 -26.57
N GLY A 401 4.62 -24.24 -26.10
CA GLY A 401 3.59 -24.25 -25.07
C GLY A 401 4.08 -23.64 -23.74
N ALA A 402 5.29 -23.97 -23.29
CA ALA A 402 5.87 -23.44 -22.06
C ALA A 402 6.01 -21.90 -22.12
N SER A 403 6.45 -21.36 -23.26
CA SER A 403 6.55 -19.90 -23.44
C SER A 403 5.18 -19.20 -23.38
N LEU A 404 4.14 -19.81 -23.94
CA LEU A 404 2.76 -19.30 -23.92
C LEU A 404 2.22 -19.28 -22.49
N VAL A 405 2.43 -20.38 -21.74
CA VAL A 405 2.11 -20.47 -20.31
C VAL A 405 2.85 -19.37 -19.54
N GLY A 406 4.12 -19.12 -19.88
CA GLY A 406 4.93 -18.05 -19.29
C GLY A 406 4.28 -16.68 -19.40
N VAL A 407 3.87 -16.26 -20.60
CA VAL A 407 3.17 -14.98 -20.83
C VAL A 407 1.85 -14.91 -20.07
N LEU A 408 1.05 -15.97 -20.10
CA LEU A 408 -0.23 -16.01 -19.39
C LEU A 408 -0.04 -15.87 -17.87
N CYS A 409 1.00 -16.48 -17.30
CA CYS A 409 1.37 -16.32 -15.90
C CYS A 409 1.73 -14.86 -15.56
N LEU A 410 2.51 -14.17 -16.41
CA LEU A 410 2.84 -12.74 -16.21
C LEU A 410 1.57 -11.87 -16.13
N LEU A 411 0.60 -12.11 -17.02
CA LEU A 411 -0.65 -11.37 -17.08
C LEU A 411 -1.58 -11.71 -15.89
N LEU A 412 -1.71 -12.99 -15.55
CA LEU A 412 -2.60 -13.46 -14.49
C LEU A 412 -2.08 -13.17 -13.08
N ALA A 413 -0.77 -12.93 -12.91
CA ALA A 413 -0.20 -12.42 -11.66
C ALA A 413 -0.95 -11.17 -11.15
N GLN A 414 -1.39 -10.30 -12.05
CA GLN A 414 -2.19 -9.13 -11.68
C GLN A 414 -3.56 -9.52 -11.11
N GLY A 415 -4.23 -10.49 -11.72
CA GLY A 415 -5.54 -11.01 -11.27
C GLY A 415 -5.43 -11.66 -9.90
N LEU A 416 -4.37 -12.43 -9.66
CA LEU A 416 -4.05 -13.00 -8.35
C LEU A 416 -3.86 -11.92 -7.29
N ARG A 417 -3.10 -10.86 -7.58
CA ARG A 417 -2.91 -9.74 -6.65
C ARG A 417 -4.23 -9.06 -6.27
N ARG A 418 -5.21 -9.03 -7.18
CA ARG A 418 -6.58 -8.54 -6.94
C ARG A 418 -7.52 -9.58 -6.32
N ARG A 419 -6.98 -10.73 -5.89
CA ARG A 419 -7.70 -11.81 -5.18
C ARG A 419 -8.82 -12.48 -6.00
N LEU A 420 -8.67 -12.50 -7.33
CA LEU A 420 -9.68 -13.06 -8.24
C LEU A 420 -9.62 -14.60 -8.26
N SER A 421 -10.78 -15.23 -8.05
CA SER A 421 -10.94 -16.70 -8.04
C SER A 421 -10.69 -17.32 -9.41
N ALA A 422 -11.17 -16.69 -10.49
CA ALA A 422 -10.94 -17.17 -11.86
C ALA A 422 -9.45 -17.12 -12.23
N ALA A 423 -8.74 -16.06 -11.81
CA ALA A 423 -7.30 -15.95 -12.02
C ALA A 423 -6.55 -17.07 -11.27
N TRP A 424 -6.95 -17.36 -10.02
CA TRP A 424 -6.40 -18.47 -9.23
C TRP A 424 -6.58 -19.83 -9.90
N MET A 425 -7.78 -20.15 -10.36
CA MET A 425 -8.05 -21.43 -11.02
C MET A 425 -7.21 -21.57 -12.29
N LEU A 426 -7.22 -20.55 -13.15
CA LEU A 426 -6.51 -20.56 -14.42
C LEU A 426 -4.99 -20.65 -14.22
N THR A 427 -4.41 -19.88 -13.30
CA THR A 427 -2.96 -19.98 -13.01
C THR A 427 -2.58 -21.32 -12.40
N THR A 428 -3.41 -21.91 -11.54
CA THR A 428 -3.14 -23.24 -10.98
C THR A 428 -3.08 -24.28 -12.10
N ILE A 429 -4.05 -24.27 -13.03
CA ILE A 429 -4.05 -25.16 -14.20
C ILE A 429 -2.83 -24.90 -15.08
N LEU A 430 -2.55 -23.64 -15.40
CA LEU A 430 -1.43 -23.25 -16.25
C LEU A 430 -0.07 -23.65 -15.66
N LEU A 431 0.13 -23.53 -14.35
CA LEU A 431 1.37 -23.96 -13.69
C LEU A 431 1.53 -25.49 -13.73
N LEU A 432 0.45 -26.25 -13.52
CA LEU A 432 0.50 -27.72 -13.63
C LEU A 432 0.79 -28.16 -15.07
N VAL A 433 0.18 -27.50 -16.06
CA VAL A 433 0.50 -27.71 -17.48
C VAL A 433 1.94 -27.31 -17.77
N GLY A 434 2.40 -26.16 -17.29
CA GLY A 434 3.78 -25.70 -17.43
C GLY A 434 4.79 -26.70 -16.85
N ALA A 435 4.51 -27.27 -15.67
CA ALA A 435 5.34 -28.31 -15.07
C ALA A 435 5.44 -29.56 -15.96
N LEU A 436 4.32 -30.00 -16.53
CA LEU A 436 4.30 -31.13 -17.47
C LEU A 436 5.10 -30.81 -18.75
N LEU A 437 4.94 -29.60 -19.29
CA LEU A 437 5.64 -29.16 -20.50
C LEU A 437 7.16 -29.06 -20.27
N SER A 438 7.61 -28.56 -19.12
CA SER A 438 9.05 -28.53 -18.76
C SER A 438 9.65 -29.93 -18.65
N LEU A 439 8.90 -30.92 -18.14
CA LEU A 439 9.36 -32.31 -18.11
C LEU A 439 9.45 -32.94 -19.52
N LEU A 440 8.47 -32.64 -20.39
CA LEU A 440 8.43 -33.16 -21.76
C LEU A 440 9.46 -32.51 -22.70
N LYS A 441 9.87 -31.29 -22.39
CA LYS A 441 10.81 -30.48 -23.16
C LYS A 441 12.25 -31.04 -23.07
N GLY A 442 12.76 -31.26 -21.85
CA GLY A 442 14.15 -31.67 -21.63
C GLY A 442 14.39 -32.32 -20.26
N PHE A 443 13.33 -32.80 -19.61
CA PHE A 443 13.33 -33.28 -18.22
C PHE A 443 13.88 -32.23 -17.24
N ASP A 444 13.44 -30.98 -17.43
CA ASP A 444 13.82 -29.85 -16.59
C ASP A 444 13.06 -29.91 -15.26
N TRP A 445 13.51 -30.81 -14.38
CA TRP A 445 12.93 -31.05 -13.07
C TRP A 445 12.99 -29.82 -12.16
N GLU A 446 13.96 -28.93 -12.38
CA GLU A 446 14.10 -27.66 -11.66
C GLU A 446 12.90 -26.73 -11.91
N GLU A 447 12.53 -26.54 -13.18
CA GLU A 447 11.37 -25.75 -13.58
C GLU A 447 10.06 -26.40 -13.12
N ALA A 448 9.94 -27.71 -13.32
CA ALA A 448 8.76 -28.46 -12.92
C ALA A 448 8.54 -28.40 -11.39
N CYS A 449 9.61 -28.48 -10.61
CA CYS A 449 9.57 -28.32 -9.15
C CYS A 449 9.11 -26.91 -8.75
N LEU A 450 9.62 -25.86 -9.40
CA LEU A 450 9.19 -24.48 -9.15
C LEU A 450 7.70 -24.26 -9.46
N MET A 451 7.23 -24.77 -10.61
CA MET A 451 5.83 -24.65 -11.03
C MET A 451 4.89 -25.40 -10.08
N THR A 452 5.22 -26.65 -9.74
CA THR A 452 4.42 -27.48 -8.83
C THR A 452 4.40 -26.92 -7.41
N LEU A 453 5.54 -26.43 -6.90
CA LEU A 453 5.60 -25.73 -5.61
C LEU A 453 4.67 -24.50 -5.63
N THR A 454 4.74 -23.67 -6.66
CA THR A 454 3.90 -22.46 -6.77
C THR A 454 2.41 -22.82 -6.87
N ALA A 455 2.07 -23.85 -7.64
CA ALA A 455 0.70 -24.37 -7.74
C ALA A 455 0.19 -24.92 -6.39
N SER A 456 1.03 -25.65 -5.64
CA SER A 456 0.67 -26.17 -4.32
C SER A 456 0.39 -25.06 -3.32
N LEU A 457 1.21 -23.99 -3.32
CA LEU A 457 1.02 -22.81 -2.48
C LEU A 457 -0.27 -22.07 -2.84
N LEU A 458 -0.61 -21.93 -4.13
CA LEU A 458 -1.91 -21.40 -4.55
C LEU A 458 -3.06 -22.26 -4.01
N GLY A 459 -2.93 -23.59 -4.04
CA GLY A 459 -3.91 -24.52 -3.48
C GLY A 459 -4.14 -24.34 -1.98
N VAL A 460 -3.05 -24.26 -1.19
CA VAL A 460 -3.11 -24.03 0.26
C VAL A 460 -3.82 -22.71 0.60
N PHE A 461 -3.52 -21.65 -0.16
CA PHE A 461 -4.07 -20.32 0.08
C PHE A 461 -5.35 -20.03 -0.74
N ARG A 462 -6.09 -21.05 -1.22
CA ARG A 462 -7.32 -20.85 -2.03
C ARG A 462 -8.32 -19.86 -1.42
N ARG A 463 -8.44 -19.85 -0.09
CA ARG A 463 -9.36 -18.97 0.66
C ARG A 463 -9.00 -17.49 0.55
N SER A 464 -7.77 -17.16 0.15
CA SER A 464 -7.33 -15.78 -0.08
C SER A 464 -7.89 -15.18 -1.38
N PHE A 465 -8.41 -16.02 -2.29
CA PHE A 465 -8.93 -15.66 -3.62
C PHE A 465 -10.45 -15.86 -3.67
N TYR A 466 -11.17 -15.14 -2.81
CA TYR A 466 -12.61 -15.31 -2.65
C TYR A 466 -13.44 -14.61 -3.73
N ARG A 467 -12.86 -13.69 -4.51
CA ARG A 467 -13.64 -12.80 -5.38
C ARG A 467 -14.07 -13.51 -6.67
N PRO A 468 -15.39 -13.65 -6.95
CA PRO A 468 -15.86 -14.12 -8.25
C PRO A 468 -15.59 -13.03 -9.30
N SER A 469 -15.08 -13.41 -10.47
CA SER A 469 -14.91 -12.49 -11.60
C SER A 469 -14.93 -13.24 -12.92
N ARG A 470 -15.53 -12.64 -13.94
CA ARG A 470 -15.38 -13.10 -15.32
C ARG A 470 -13.98 -12.70 -15.80
N LEU A 471 -13.26 -13.59 -16.48
CA LEU A 471 -11.91 -13.34 -17.00
C LEU A 471 -11.84 -12.07 -17.88
N THR A 472 -12.96 -11.73 -18.51
CA THR A 472 -13.13 -10.54 -19.33
C THR A 472 -13.13 -9.23 -18.53
N GLU A 473 -13.35 -9.24 -17.22
CA GLU A 473 -13.46 -8.01 -16.41
C GLU A 473 -12.16 -7.66 -15.67
N LEU A 474 -11.03 -8.29 -16.02
CA LEU A 474 -9.73 -7.98 -15.46
C LEU A 474 -9.39 -6.49 -15.70
N PRO A 475 -9.32 -5.65 -14.65
CA PRO A 475 -9.09 -4.22 -14.82
C PRO A 475 -7.64 -3.96 -15.26
N PHE A 476 -7.46 -3.07 -16.24
CA PHE A 476 -6.18 -2.71 -16.82
C PHE A 476 -5.22 -2.09 -15.78
N SER A 477 -4.02 -2.64 -15.60
CA SER A 477 -2.93 -1.96 -14.88
C SER A 477 -1.76 -1.69 -15.82
N PRO A 478 -1.45 -0.42 -16.14
CA PRO A 478 -0.34 -0.09 -17.04
C PRO A 478 1.00 -0.57 -16.50
N LEU A 479 1.15 -0.66 -15.18
CA LEU A 479 2.38 -1.14 -14.54
C LEU A 479 2.69 -2.60 -14.90
N TYR A 480 1.70 -3.51 -14.81
CA TYR A 480 1.93 -4.94 -15.09
C TYR A 480 2.12 -5.22 -16.57
N LEU A 481 1.41 -4.46 -17.43
CA LEU A 481 1.63 -4.54 -18.86
C LEU A 481 3.06 -4.12 -19.21
N VAL A 482 3.53 -2.99 -18.69
CA VAL A 482 4.90 -2.52 -18.92
C VAL A 482 5.91 -3.51 -18.34
N SER A 483 5.70 -4.06 -17.15
CA SER A 483 6.56 -5.12 -16.61
C SER A 483 6.60 -6.36 -17.50
N SER A 484 5.45 -6.78 -18.05
CA SER A 484 5.38 -7.93 -18.97
C SER A 484 6.08 -7.65 -20.30
N LEU A 485 5.93 -6.43 -20.84
CA LEU A 485 6.66 -5.96 -22.02
C LEU A 485 8.17 -5.89 -21.77
N CYS A 486 8.62 -5.46 -20.58
CA CYS A 486 10.03 -5.49 -20.22
C CYS A 486 10.57 -6.92 -20.16
N VAL A 487 9.83 -7.87 -19.57
CA VAL A 487 10.24 -9.29 -19.55
C VAL A 487 10.33 -9.86 -20.97
N LEU A 488 9.35 -9.54 -21.83
CA LEU A 488 9.41 -9.93 -23.24
C LEU A 488 10.61 -9.30 -23.95
N GLY A 489 10.89 -8.02 -23.70
CA GLY A 489 12.07 -7.32 -24.21
C GLY A 489 13.39 -7.94 -23.74
N ALA A 490 13.48 -8.32 -22.46
CA ALA A 490 14.62 -9.07 -21.93
C ALA A 490 14.76 -10.45 -22.60
N SER A 491 13.63 -11.12 -22.88
CA SER A 491 13.63 -12.42 -23.57
C SER A 491 14.08 -12.28 -25.03
N ILE A 492 13.65 -11.22 -25.74
CA ILE A 492 14.15 -10.89 -27.09
C ILE A 492 15.66 -10.66 -27.05
N TRP A 493 16.12 -9.85 -26.09
CA TRP A 493 17.54 -9.56 -25.93
C TRP A 493 18.34 -10.83 -25.62
N LEU A 494 17.83 -11.71 -24.75
CA LEU A 494 18.44 -12.99 -24.41
C LEU A 494 18.52 -13.91 -25.64
N LEU A 495 17.49 -13.93 -26.49
CA LEU A 495 17.49 -14.70 -27.74
C LEU A 495 18.58 -14.21 -28.69
N LEU A 496 18.65 -12.90 -28.91
CA LEU A 496 19.64 -12.28 -29.79
C LEU A 496 21.06 -12.53 -29.29
N PHE A 497 21.26 -12.52 -27.97
CA PHE A 497 22.52 -12.88 -27.36
C PHE A 497 22.83 -14.37 -27.54
N ALA A 498 21.86 -15.25 -27.29
CA ALA A 498 22.08 -16.69 -27.32
C ALA A 498 22.38 -17.26 -28.71
N TYR A 499 21.87 -16.61 -29.76
CA TYR A 499 22.05 -17.01 -31.15
C TYR A 499 22.90 -16.00 -31.93
N GLN A 500 23.81 -15.28 -31.26
CA GLN A 500 24.66 -14.26 -31.90
C GLN A 500 25.62 -14.84 -32.96
N ASP A 501 26.04 -16.09 -32.80
CA ASP A 501 27.00 -16.77 -33.68
C ASP A 501 26.33 -17.60 -34.79
N VAL A 502 24.99 -17.60 -34.86
CA VAL A 502 24.23 -18.35 -35.88
C VAL A 502 23.90 -17.41 -37.07
N PRO A 503 24.31 -17.74 -38.30
CA PRO A 503 24.01 -16.90 -39.47
C PRO A 503 22.50 -16.87 -39.74
N TYR A 504 21.87 -15.71 -39.54
CA TYR A 504 20.45 -15.50 -39.84
C TYR A 504 20.22 -15.51 -41.36
N SER A 505 19.40 -16.45 -41.85
CA SER A 505 18.98 -16.47 -43.26
C SER A 505 17.90 -15.39 -43.52
N HIS A 506 17.97 -14.72 -44.67
CA HIS A 506 17.06 -13.64 -45.08
C HIS A 506 15.66 -14.15 -45.52
N GLN A 507 15.08 -15.12 -44.82
CA GLN A 507 13.74 -15.64 -45.14
C GLN A 507 12.63 -14.73 -44.60
N LEU A 508 11.43 -14.84 -45.18
CA LEU A 508 10.29 -14.00 -44.81
C LEU A 508 9.79 -14.38 -43.41
N TRP A 509 9.56 -13.40 -42.54
CA TRP A 509 9.27 -13.58 -41.12
C TRP A 509 8.06 -14.49 -40.78
N TRP A 510 7.14 -14.73 -41.71
CA TRP A 510 6.01 -15.67 -41.54
C TRP A 510 6.33 -17.13 -41.89
N GLN A 511 7.45 -17.41 -42.54
CA GLN A 511 7.92 -18.77 -42.82
C GLN A 511 8.51 -19.42 -41.55
N PHE A 512 9.07 -18.61 -40.64
CA PHE A 512 9.64 -19.05 -39.35
C PHE A 512 8.66 -19.79 -38.42
N THR A 513 7.34 -19.59 -38.55
CA THR A 513 6.34 -20.31 -37.73
C THR A 513 6.07 -21.72 -38.21
N LEU A 514 6.36 -22.04 -39.48
CA LEU A 514 5.97 -23.30 -40.12
C LEU A 514 7.18 -24.16 -40.56
N ASP A 515 8.35 -23.55 -40.76
CA ASP A 515 9.58 -24.28 -41.12
C ASP A 515 10.29 -24.92 -39.91
N ALA A 516 10.81 -26.13 -40.14
CA ALA A 516 11.59 -26.89 -39.16
C ALA A 516 12.95 -26.24 -38.84
N ASP A 517 13.48 -25.44 -39.77
CA ASP A 517 14.84 -24.86 -39.72
C ASP A 517 14.93 -23.56 -38.91
N ALA A 518 13.80 -22.96 -38.54
CA ALA A 518 13.78 -21.78 -37.67
C ALA A 518 14.26 -22.14 -36.24
N PRO A 519 15.16 -21.38 -35.62
CA PRO A 519 15.55 -21.60 -34.22
C PRO A 519 14.33 -21.66 -33.31
N ARG A 520 14.21 -22.73 -32.51
CA ARG A 520 13.04 -22.99 -31.63
C ARG A 520 12.67 -21.78 -30.76
N GLY A 521 13.68 -21.07 -30.27
CA GLY A 521 13.51 -19.86 -29.45
C GLY A 521 12.84 -18.68 -30.17
N LEU A 522 12.92 -18.62 -31.51
CA LEU A 522 12.29 -17.55 -32.29
C LEU A 522 10.78 -17.78 -32.45
N ARG A 523 10.37 -19.04 -32.61
CA ARG A 523 8.96 -19.47 -32.65
C ARG A 523 8.25 -19.22 -31.31
N SER A 524 8.87 -19.63 -30.20
CA SER A 524 8.34 -19.45 -28.85
C SER A 524 8.15 -17.95 -28.52
N LEU A 525 9.16 -17.14 -28.83
CA LEU A 525 9.13 -15.71 -28.61
C LEU A 525 8.10 -14.96 -29.47
N LEU A 526 7.99 -15.31 -30.76
CA LEU A 526 6.97 -14.73 -31.64
C LEU A 526 5.56 -15.06 -31.14
N GLY A 527 5.29 -16.31 -30.76
CA GLY A 527 4.01 -16.72 -30.16
C GLY A 527 3.69 -15.96 -28.88
N ALA A 528 4.67 -15.84 -27.98
CA ALA A 528 4.57 -15.05 -26.77
C ALA A 528 4.25 -13.56 -27.04
N ALA A 529 4.94 -12.95 -28.02
CA ALA A 529 4.75 -11.56 -28.41
C ALA A 529 3.37 -11.32 -29.04
N VAL A 530 2.92 -12.20 -29.95
CA VAL A 530 1.59 -12.12 -30.58
C VAL A 530 0.50 -12.28 -29.53
N LEU A 531 0.61 -13.27 -28.63
CA LEU A 531 -0.36 -13.43 -27.55
C LEU A 531 -0.44 -12.17 -26.68
N LEU A 532 0.71 -11.64 -26.25
CA LEU A 532 0.76 -10.43 -25.43
C LEU A 532 0.12 -9.25 -26.17
N LEU A 533 0.41 -9.08 -27.47
CA LEU A 533 -0.18 -8.04 -28.31
C LEU A 533 -1.69 -8.18 -28.43
N VAL A 534 -2.22 -9.38 -28.72
CA VAL A 534 -3.66 -9.64 -28.85
C VAL A 534 -4.38 -9.36 -27.54
N VAL A 535 -3.84 -9.82 -26.40
CA VAL A 535 -4.43 -9.55 -25.08
C VAL A 535 -4.36 -8.05 -24.76
N SER A 536 -3.25 -7.39 -25.06
CA SER A 536 -3.09 -5.95 -24.82
C SER A 536 -4.03 -5.11 -25.67
N LEU A 537 -4.20 -5.46 -26.95
CA LEU A 537 -5.08 -4.75 -27.89
C LEU A 537 -6.55 -4.97 -27.53
N THR A 538 -6.96 -6.21 -27.23
CA THR A 538 -8.33 -6.51 -26.76
C THR A 538 -8.66 -5.82 -25.44
N TRP A 539 -7.65 -5.53 -24.60
CA TRP A 539 -7.82 -4.73 -23.39
C TRP A 539 -7.89 -3.22 -23.68
N LEU A 540 -7.05 -2.72 -24.59
CA LEU A 540 -7.01 -1.30 -24.95
C LEU A 540 -8.27 -0.84 -25.69
N LEU A 541 -8.84 -1.73 -26.53
CA LEU A 541 -10.06 -1.48 -27.31
C LEU A 541 -11.35 -1.62 -26.49
N ARG A 542 -11.29 -2.05 -25.22
CA ARG A 542 -12.46 -2.08 -24.33
C ARG A 542 -12.77 -0.67 -23.82
N THR A 543 -13.46 0.10 -24.65
CA THR A 543 -13.94 1.44 -24.31
C THR A 543 -15.42 1.42 -23.97
N ALA A 544 -15.74 1.23 -22.70
CA ALA A 544 -16.93 1.85 -22.11
C ALA A 544 -16.58 2.27 -20.68
N ARG A 545 -16.21 3.54 -20.50
CA ARG A 545 -16.20 4.13 -19.16
C ARG A 545 -17.68 4.35 -18.81
N PRO A 546 -18.26 3.65 -17.83
CA PRO A 546 -19.64 3.88 -17.43
C PRO A 546 -19.76 5.35 -17.01
N VAL A 547 -20.81 6.06 -17.41
CA VAL A 547 -21.05 7.42 -16.92
C VAL A 547 -21.63 7.30 -15.51
N ILE A 548 -21.19 8.15 -14.59
CA ILE A 548 -21.78 8.19 -13.24
C ILE A 548 -23.10 8.95 -13.37
N HIS A 549 -24.22 8.22 -13.35
CA HIS A 549 -25.57 8.79 -13.31
C HIS A 549 -26.07 8.93 -11.87
N LEU A 550 -26.99 9.86 -11.67
CA LEU A 550 -27.81 9.90 -10.46
C LEU A 550 -28.88 8.81 -10.56
N PRO A 551 -29.33 8.25 -9.43
CA PRO A 551 -30.24 7.13 -9.44
C PRO A 551 -31.60 7.51 -10.01
N THR A 552 -32.16 6.60 -10.78
CA THR A 552 -33.55 6.63 -11.24
C THR A 552 -34.50 6.31 -10.07
N PRO A 553 -35.80 6.66 -10.18
CA PRO A 553 -36.79 6.29 -9.16
C PRO A 553 -36.81 4.78 -8.86
N ASP A 554 -36.71 3.94 -9.88
CA ASP A 554 -36.66 2.47 -9.73
C ASP A 554 -35.43 2.00 -8.94
N GLU A 555 -34.27 2.63 -9.17
CA GLU A 555 -33.04 2.37 -8.40
C GLU A 555 -33.19 2.83 -6.95
N LEU A 556 -33.87 3.96 -6.69
CA LEU A 556 -34.15 4.43 -5.33
C LEU A 556 -35.08 3.48 -4.58
N ASP A 557 -36.16 3.01 -5.22
CA ASP A 557 -37.09 2.03 -4.64
C ASP A 557 -36.38 0.72 -4.31
N ARG A 558 -35.48 0.28 -5.21
CA ARG A 558 -34.65 -0.89 -4.97
C ARG A 558 -33.69 -0.68 -3.81
N ALA A 559 -33.05 0.48 -3.70
CA ALA A 559 -32.19 0.82 -2.57
C ALA A 559 -32.97 0.87 -1.26
N ALA A 560 -34.21 1.39 -1.27
CA ALA A 560 -35.11 1.40 -0.11
C ALA A 560 -35.43 -0.03 0.37
N LYS A 561 -35.70 -0.97 -0.55
CA LYS A 561 -35.93 -2.39 -0.20
C LYS A 561 -34.70 -3.02 0.48
N ILE A 562 -33.51 -2.80 -0.07
CA ILE A 562 -32.25 -3.31 0.51
C ILE A 562 -31.99 -2.67 1.88
N LEU A 563 -32.20 -1.36 2.01
CA LEU A 563 -32.05 -0.62 3.24
C LEU A 563 -32.94 -1.19 4.35
N MET A 564 -34.23 -1.36 4.08
CA MET A 564 -35.20 -1.84 5.08
C MET A 564 -34.89 -3.26 5.55
N ALA A 565 -34.32 -4.11 4.68
CA ALA A 565 -33.86 -5.45 5.02
C ALA A 565 -32.50 -5.48 5.76
N SER A 566 -31.79 -4.35 5.83
CA SER A 566 -30.48 -4.24 6.48
C SER A 566 -30.59 -3.89 7.97
N ALA A 567 -29.45 -3.85 8.65
CA ALA A 567 -29.32 -3.31 10.02
C ALA A 567 -28.64 -1.93 10.05
N GLN A 568 -28.71 -1.17 8.94
CA GLN A 568 -27.93 0.05 8.70
C GLN A 568 -28.86 1.24 8.34
N PRO A 569 -29.60 1.81 9.31
CA PRO A 569 -30.59 2.88 9.07
C PRO A 569 -29.99 4.12 8.42
N ASP A 570 -28.72 4.44 8.71
CA ASP A 570 -28.00 5.57 8.11
C ASP A 570 -27.92 5.50 6.57
N GLY A 571 -28.14 4.32 5.98
CA GLY A 571 -28.29 4.14 4.54
C GLY A 571 -29.49 4.89 3.94
N GLY A 572 -30.45 5.34 4.76
CA GLY A 572 -31.59 6.17 4.36
C GLY A 572 -31.20 7.44 3.63
N LEU A 573 -30.00 7.97 3.88
CA LEU A 573 -29.48 9.12 3.14
C LEU A 573 -29.37 8.87 1.63
N ALA A 574 -29.35 7.62 1.15
CA ALA A 574 -29.40 7.30 -0.28
C ALA A 574 -30.66 7.86 -0.96
N LEU A 575 -31.77 7.95 -0.22
CA LEU A 575 -33.09 8.36 -0.73
C LEU A 575 -33.18 9.86 -1.04
N THR A 576 -32.14 10.65 -0.77
CA THR A 576 -32.07 12.05 -1.22
C THR A 576 -31.90 12.18 -2.74
N GLY A 577 -31.47 11.12 -3.43
CA GLY A 577 -31.21 11.11 -4.87
C GLY A 577 -29.98 11.92 -5.32
N ASP A 578 -29.25 12.55 -4.40
CA ASP A 578 -28.06 13.37 -4.71
C ASP A 578 -26.74 12.58 -4.73
N LYS A 579 -26.83 11.25 -4.65
CA LYS A 579 -25.70 10.30 -4.65
C LYS A 579 -25.94 9.23 -5.70
N ALA A 580 -24.91 8.94 -6.50
CA ALA A 580 -24.93 7.79 -7.39
C ALA A 580 -24.94 6.49 -6.57
N LEU A 581 -25.63 5.47 -7.08
CA LEU A 581 -25.75 4.16 -6.43
C LEU A 581 -25.00 3.12 -7.26
N LEU A 582 -24.12 2.38 -6.59
CA LEU A 582 -23.51 1.17 -7.11
C LEU A 582 -24.22 0.00 -6.45
N PHE A 583 -24.78 -0.91 -7.23
CA PHE A 583 -25.43 -2.10 -6.70
C PHE A 583 -24.54 -3.34 -6.84
N HIS A 584 -24.70 -4.26 -5.88
CA HIS A 584 -24.15 -5.60 -5.99
C HIS A 584 -24.87 -6.41 -7.08
N PRO A 585 -24.20 -7.31 -7.83
CA PRO A 585 -24.81 -8.10 -8.91
C PRO A 585 -25.99 -8.99 -8.48
N ASN A 586 -26.06 -9.36 -7.20
CA ASN A 586 -27.16 -10.15 -6.63
C ASN A 586 -28.30 -9.28 -6.05
N ASP A 587 -28.20 -7.96 -6.19
CA ASP A 587 -29.22 -7.00 -5.76
C ASP A 587 -29.51 -6.94 -4.25
N GLU A 588 -28.66 -7.55 -3.41
CA GLU A 588 -28.80 -7.60 -1.95
C GLU A 588 -28.03 -6.51 -1.20
N ALA A 589 -27.20 -5.73 -1.90
CA ALA A 589 -26.37 -4.69 -1.29
C ALA A 589 -26.18 -3.51 -2.25
N PHE A 590 -25.96 -2.32 -1.70
CA PHE A 590 -25.62 -1.13 -2.47
C PHE A 590 -24.60 -0.23 -1.75
N LEU A 591 -23.93 0.63 -2.51
CA LEU A 591 -23.00 1.63 -2.05
C LEU A 591 -23.38 2.96 -2.69
N MET A 592 -23.53 3.98 -1.86
CA MET A 592 -23.85 5.34 -2.31
C MET A 592 -22.59 6.20 -2.32
N TYR A 593 -22.37 6.94 -3.41
CA TYR A 593 -21.18 7.76 -3.60
C TYR A 593 -21.46 8.99 -4.45
N ALA A 594 -20.54 9.96 -4.41
CA ALA A 594 -20.56 11.09 -5.32
C ALA A 594 -19.15 11.51 -5.73
N ARG A 595 -19.06 12.20 -6.87
CA ARG A 595 -17.79 12.65 -7.44
C ARG A 595 -17.51 14.10 -7.08
N ARG A 596 -16.31 14.36 -6.56
CA ARG A 596 -15.78 15.72 -6.41
C ARG A 596 -14.32 15.78 -6.85
N GLY A 597 -14.03 16.65 -7.81
CA GLY A 597 -12.68 16.77 -8.37
C GLY A 597 -12.19 15.43 -8.94
N ARG A 598 -11.08 14.93 -8.38
CA ARG A 598 -10.53 13.61 -8.72
C ARG A 598 -10.89 12.53 -7.69
N SER A 599 -11.79 12.79 -6.76
CA SER A 599 -12.21 11.87 -5.70
C SER A 599 -13.61 11.35 -5.96
N LEU A 600 -13.79 10.03 -5.83
CA LEU A 600 -15.09 9.41 -5.66
C LEU A 600 -15.24 9.10 -4.18
N VAL A 601 -16.19 9.77 -3.54
CA VAL A 601 -16.41 9.72 -2.11
C VAL A 601 -17.66 8.88 -1.85
N ALA A 602 -17.47 7.69 -1.30
CA ALA A 602 -18.54 6.86 -0.76
C ALA A 602 -18.99 7.40 0.60
N LEU A 603 -20.30 7.40 0.83
CA LEU A 603 -20.89 7.75 2.12
C LEU A 603 -21.17 6.47 2.91
N TYR A 604 -20.60 6.39 4.12
CA TYR A 604 -20.65 5.23 5.01
C TYR A 604 -20.01 3.95 4.43
N ASP A 605 -20.19 2.86 5.15
CA ASP A 605 -19.94 1.52 4.65
C ASP A 605 -21.05 1.10 3.66
N PRO A 606 -20.78 0.18 2.70
CA PRO A 606 -21.85 -0.36 1.86
C PRO A 606 -23.01 -0.91 2.70
N ILE A 607 -24.23 -0.77 2.20
CA ILE A 607 -25.46 -1.20 2.86
C ILE A 607 -25.79 -2.61 2.39
N GLY A 608 -25.94 -3.56 3.32
CA GLY A 608 -26.23 -4.96 3.03
C GLY A 608 -25.43 -5.95 3.87
N PRO A 609 -25.45 -7.26 3.58
CA PRO A 609 -24.82 -8.28 4.42
C PRO A 609 -23.28 -8.25 4.35
N GLY A 610 -22.62 -8.79 5.37
CA GLY A 610 -21.18 -8.58 5.60
C GLY A 610 -20.24 -9.06 4.48
N LEU A 611 -20.59 -10.14 3.76
CA LEU A 611 -19.79 -10.66 2.64
C LEU A 611 -19.87 -9.72 1.43
N GLN A 612 -21.09 -9.35 1.05
CA GLN A 612 -21.41 -8.47 -0.06
C GLN A 612 -20.78 -7.09 0.15
N ARG A 613 -20.75 -6.57 1.39
CA ARG A 613 -20.04 -5.31 1.71
C ARG A 613 -18.56 -5.38 1.33
N ALA A 614 -17.88 -6.47 1.66
CA ALA A 614 -16.45 -6.62 1.34
C ALA A 614 -16.22 -6.65 -0.18
N GLU A 615 -17.09 -7.32 -0.94
CA GLU A 615 -17.03 -7.35 -2.41
C GLU A 615 -17.30 -5.98 -3.03
N MET A 616 -18.29 -5.25 -2.51
CA MET A 616 -18.64 -3.90 -2.95
C MET A 616 -17.51 -2.89 -2.73
N ILE A 617 -16.73 -3.01 -1.65
CA ILE A 617 -15.55 -2.16 -1.43
C ILE A 617 -14.52 -2.34 -2.56
N TRP A 618 -14.33 -3.57 -3.05
CA TRP A 618 -13.50 -3.86 -4.22
C TRP A 618 -14.11 -3.34 -5.52
N GLN A 619 -15.42 -3.56 -5.74
CA GLN A 619 -16.11 -3.05 -6.92
C GLN A 619 -16.00 -1.52 -7.01
N PHE A 620 -16.17 -0.83 -5.89
CA PHE A 620 -15.99 0.63 -5.83
C PHE A 620 -14.55 1.05 -6.11
N ARG A 621 -13.55 0.29 -5.65
CA ARG A 621 -12.15 0.53 -5.99
C ARG A 621 -11.91 0.40 -7.49
N ASP A 622 -12.44 -0.66 -8.12
CA ASP A 622 -12.28 -0.89 -9.55
C ASP A 622 -12.99 0.19 -10.38
N LEU A 623 -14.19 0.61 -9.93
CA LEU A 623 -14.90 1.76 -10.50
C LEU A 623 -14.05 3.03 -10.41
N CYS A 624 -13.41 3.28 -9.26
CA CYS A 624 -12.51 4.42 -9.11
C CYS A 624 -11.31 4.36 -10.05
N ASP A 625 -10.66 3.20 -10.17
CA ASP A 625 -9.53 3.00 -11.08
C ASP A 625 -9.95 3.24 -12.54
N LEU A 626 -11.12 2.73 -12.95
CA LEU A 626 -11.70 2.89 -14.29
C LEU A 626 -11.96 4.37 -14.64
N HIS A 627 -12.39 5.15 -13.64
CA HIS A 627 -12.61 6.59 -13.76
C HIS A 627 -11.36 7.44 -13.51
N HIS A 628 -10.20 6.83 -13.25
CA HIS A 628 -8.97 7.52 -12.83
C HIS A 628 -9.18 8.46 -11.63
N ALA A 629 -10.10 8.08 -10.75
CA ALA A 629 -10.47 8.78 -9.53
C ALA A 629 -9.88 8.07 -8.32
N ARG A 630 -9.66 8.81 -7.23
CA ARG A 630 -9.22 8.25 -5.96
C ARG A 630 -10.44 7.74 -5.16
N PRO A 631 -10.42 6.49 -4.67
CA PRO A 631 -11.44 6.00 -3.76
C PRO A 631 -11.31 6.67 -2.39
N VAL A 632 -12.42 7.20 -1.90
CA VAL A 632 -12.53 7.77 -0.55
C VAL A 632 -13.79 7.21 0.09
N PHE A 633 -13.70 6.77 1.34
CA PHE A 633 -14.90 6.39 2.11
C PHE A 633 -15.02 7.29 3.32
N TYR A 634 -16.19 7.90 3.50
CA TYR A 634 -16.48 8.86 4.54
C TYR A 634 -17.33 8.24 5.66
N GLN A 635 -16.88 8.41 6.91
CA GLN A 635 -17.58 7.96 8.11
C GLN A 635 -17.80 6.44 8.17
N VAL A 636 -16.75 5.66 7.90
CA VAL A 636 -16.76 4.19 7.97
C VAL A 636 -16.52 3.67 9.39
N ARG A 637 -17.00 2.46 9.67
CA ARG A 637 -16.86 1.78 10.96
C ARG A 637 -15.52 1.06 11.08
N ALA A 638 -15.09 0.84 12.34
CA ALA A 638 -13.84 0.14 12.65
C ALA A 638 -13.80 -1.31 12.12
N GLU A 639 -14.96 -1.98 12.08
CA GLU A 639 -15.10 -3.39 11.68
C GLU A 639 -14.71 -3.66 10.22
N ASN A 640 -14.84 -2.65 9.34
CA ASN A 640 -14.56 -2.78 7.90
C ASN A 640 -13.16 -2.26 7.52
N LEU A 641 -12.38 -1.75 8.48
CA LEU A 641 -11.01 -1.28 8.22
C LEU A 641 -10.10 -2.32 7.54
N PRO A 642 -10.16 -3.62 7.87
CA PRO A 642 -9.37 -4.62 7.16
C PRO A 642 -9.64 -4.64 5.65
N TYR A 643 -10.90 -4.53 5.24
CA TYR A 643 -11.30 -4.52 3.82
C TYR A 643 -10.79 -3.26 3.10
N TYR A 644 -10.82 -2.10 3.76
CA TYR A 644 -10.25 -0.87 3.20
C TYR A 644 -8.72 -0.94 3.07
N MET A 645 -8.04 -1.59 4.01
CA MET A 645 -6.58 -1.80 3.92
C MET A 645 -6.20 -2.76 2.80
N ASP A 646 -7.01 -3.80 2.54
CA ASP A 646 -6.82 -4.75 1.44
C ASP A 646 -6.84 -4.06 0.06
N ILE A 647 -7.70 -3.05 -0.15
CA ILE A 647 -7.75 -2.25 -1.38
C ILE A 647 -6.75 -1.07 -1.41
N GLY A 648 -5.81 -1.04 -0.46
CA GLY A 648 -4.73 -0.06 -0.40
C GLY A 648 -5.10 1.30 0.19
N LEU A 649 -6.13 1.36 1.05
CA LEU A 649 -6.49 2.57 1.79
C LEU A 649 -5.93 2.55 3.21
N THR A 650 -5.63 3.74 3.72
CA THR A 650 -5.35 4.01 5.13
C THR A 650 -6.55 4.71 5.75
N ALA A 651 -6.76 4.51 7.04
CA ALA A 651 -7.87 5.11 7.78
C ALA A 651 -7.42 6.28 8.66
N ILE A 652 -8.23 7.32 8.70
CA ILE A 652 -8.02 8.51 9.55
C ILE A 652 -9.24 8.66 10.44
N LYS A 653 -9.04 8.71 11.76
CA LYS A 653 -10.16 8.92 12.69
C LYS A 653 -10.78 10.29 12.43
N LEU A 654 -12.07 10.29 12.11
CA LEU A 654 -12.86 11.47 11.79
C LEU A 654 -13.57 12.01 13.03
N GLY A 655 -14.01 11.12 13.91
CA GLY A 655 -14.75 11.45 15.13
C GLY A 655 -15.26 10.20 15.83
N GLU A 656 -16.28 10.37 16.67
CA GLU A 656 -16.96 9.28 17.37
C GLU A 656 -18.46 9.44 17.21
N GLU A 657 -19.16 8.34 16.98
CA GLU A 657 -20.62 8.23 16.98
C GLU A 657 -21.09 7.80 18.36
N ALA A 658 -22.12 8.46 18.87
CA ALA A 658 -22.73 8.16 20.15
C ALA A 658 -23.94 7.25 19.93
N ARG A 659 -23.93 6.07 20.54
CA ARG A 659 -25.03 5.10 20.48
C ARG A 659 -25.52 4.79 21.88
N VAL A 660 -26.81 5.00 22.13
CA VAL A 660 -27.45 4.63 23.40
C VAL A 660 -27.89 3.17 23.31
N ASP A 661 -27.49 2.37 24.30
CA ASP A 661 -28.01 1.02 24.49
C ASP A 661 -29.39 1.09 25.14
N LEU A 662 -30.43 0.85 24.35
CA LEU A 662 -31.82 0.99 24.80
C LEU A 662 -32.25 -0.13 25.76
N LEU A 663 -31.56 -1.27 25.72
CA LEU A 663 -31.81 -2.38 26.65
C LEU A 663 -31.35 -2.03 28.06
N ARG A 664 -30.29 -1.22 28.18
CA ARG A 664 -29.73 -0.73 29.45
C ARG A 664 -30.31 0.61 29.87
N PHE A 665 -30.77 1.42 28.92
CA PHE A 665 -31.31 2.74 29.20
C PHE A 665 -32.59 2.63 30.02
N ASP A 666 -32.58 3.16 31.23
CA ASP A 666 -33.77 3.24 32.08
C ASP A 666 -33.87 4.62 32.73
N LEU A 667 -34.97 5.30 32.45
CA LEU A 667 -35.24 6.65 32.94
C LEU A 667 -35.37 6.66 34.47
N GLU A 668 -35.87 5.57 35.08
CA GLU A 668 -36.05 5.45 36.53
C GLU A 668 -34.79 4.99 37.28
N ALA A 669 -33.71 4.68 36.56
CA ALA A 669 -32.47 4.25 37.17
C ALA A 669 -31.89 5.31 38.13
N LYS A 670 -31.17 4.82 39.15
CA LYS A 670 -30.46 5.66 40.12
C LYS A 670 -29.20 6.25 39.47
N GLY A 671 -29.14 7.57 39.37
CA GLY A 671 -27.98 8.29 38.83
C GLY A 671 -28.29 9.77 38.65
N LYS A 672 -27.25 10.63 38.73
CA LYS A 672 -27.42 12.08 38.55
C LYS A 672 -27.91 12.41 37.14
N GLU A 673 -27.32 11.81 36.13
CA GLU A 673 -27.67 12.05 34.71
C GLU A 673 -29.12 11.64 34.42
N MET A 674 -29.55 10.45 34.87
CA MET A 674 -30.95 10.01 34.72
C MET A 674 -31.93 10.89 35.51
N LYS A 675 -31.54 11.42 36.68
CA LYS A 675 -32.34 12.41 37.41
C LYS A 675 -32.56 13.69 36.59
N ASP A 676 -31.53 14.19 35.92
CA ASP A 676 -31.60 15.38 35.09
C ASP A 676 -32.48 15.14 33.84
N LEU A 677 -32.44 13.94 33.25
CA LEU A 677 -33.33 13.54 32.17
C LEU A 677 -34.80 13.40 32.63
N ARG A 678 -35.06 12.78 33.79
CA ARG A 678 -36.41 12.72 34.40
C ARG A 678 -36.97 14.10 34.65
N TYR A 679 -36.14 15.01 35.17
CA TYR A 679 -36.52 16.40 35.37
C TYR A 679 -36.90 17.06 34.05
N THR A 680 -36.10 16.88 33.00
CA THR A 680 -36.36 17.44 31.68
C THR A 680 -37.67 16.91 31.09
N TRP A 681 -37.94 15.61 31.22
CA TRP A 681 -39.19 15.00 30.77
C TRP A 681 -40.41 15.55 31.51
N ASN A 682 -40.38 15.55 32.85
CA ASN A 682 -41.50 15.99 33.68
C ASN A 682 -41.76 17.50 33.57
N ARG A 683 -40.68 18.30 33.52
CA ARG A 683 -40.79 19.75 33.35
C ARG A 683 -41.26 20.09 31.94
N GLY A 684 -40.69 19.48 30.91
CA GLY A 684 -41.11 19.73 29.53
C GLY A 684 -42.59 19.44 29.31
N THR A 685 -43.07 18.30 29.83
CA THR A 685 -44.50 17.93 29.76
C THR A 685 -45.39 18.95 30.49
N ARG A 686 -44.98 19.38 31.70
CA ARG A 686 -45.73 20.39 32.47
C ARG A 686 -45.75 21.76 31.79
N ASP A 687 -44.64 22.14 31.17
CA ASP A 687 -44.49 23.39 30.43
C ASP A 687 -45.24 23.34 29.07
N GLY A 688 -45.91 22.23 28.73
CA GLY A 688 -46.76 22.12 27.54
C GLY A 688 -46.07 21.53 26.30
N LEU A 689 -44.91 20.88 26.46
CA LEU A 689 -44.26 20.13 25.38
C LEU A 689 -44.89 18.75 25.21
N SER A 690 -45.23 18.38 23.98
CA SER A 690 -45.67 17.03 23.59
C SER A 690 -44.88 16.50 22.41
N LEU A 691 -44.73 15.17 22.32
CA LEU A 691 -44.10 14.47 21.19
C LEU A 691 -45.17 13.72 20.41
N GLU A 692 -45.24 14.00 19.10
CA GLU A 692 -46.10 13.31 18.13
C GLU A 692 -45.21 12.66 17.07
N ILE A 693 -45.55 11.45 16.63
CA ILE A 693 -44.83 10.74 15.56
C ILE A 693 -45.83 10.47 14.44
N HIS A 694 -45.51 10.97 13.26
CA HIS A 694 -46.31 10.78 12.06
C HIS A 694 -45.71 9.64 11.21
N GLU A 695 -46.59 8.82 10.64
CA GLU A 695 -46.19 7.82 9.66
C GLU A 695 -45.70 8.47 8.35
N PRO A 696 -44.93 7.75 7.51
CA PRO A 696 -44.37 8.28 6.28
C PRO A 696 -45.45 8.93 5.39
N GLY A 697 -45.20 10.18 4.98
CA GLY A 697 -46.12 10.97 4.15
C GLY A 697 -47.31 11.63 4.89
N GLN A 698 -47.47 11.44 6.20
CA GLN A 698 -48.58 12.01 6.97
C GLN A 698 -48.24 13.31 7.72
N ALA A 699 -46.96 13.67 7.81
CA ALA A 699 -46.54 14.84 8.58
C ALA A 699 -46.94 16.15 7.87
N PRO A 700 -47.34 17.21 8.61
CA PRO A 700 -47.78 18.48 8.02
C PRO A 700 -46.59 19.27 7.45
N MET A 701 -46.24 19.05 6.20
CA MET A 701 -45.01 19.57 5.58
C MET A 701 -44.91 21.11 5.60
N ASP A 702 -46.04 21.80 5.45
CA ASP A 702 -46.08 23.27 5.50
C ASP A 702 -45.69 23.82 6.89
N GLU A 703 -46.14 23.16 7.97
CA GLU A 703 -45.75 23.51 9.34
C GLU A 703 -44.25 23.24 9.58
N LEU A 704 -43.75 22.10 9.08
CA LEU A 704 -42.34 21.73 9.21
C LEU A 704 -41.42 22.70 8.44
N LYS A 705 -41.89 23.23 7.30
CA LYS A 705 -41.15 24.18 6.48
C LYS A 705 -40.89 25.47 7.23
N VAL A 706 -41.88 25.99 7.96
CA VAL A 706 -41.71 27.19 8.80
C VAL A 706 -40.60 26.99 9.84
N ILE A 707 -40.57 25.83 10.51
CA ILE A 707 -39.52 25.49 11.49
C ILE A 707 -38.15 25.40 10.80
N SER A 708 -38.11 24.73 9.65
CA SER A 708 -36.91 24.53 8.84
C SER A 708 -36.28 25.86 8.39
N ASP A 709 -37.09 26.76 7.81
CA ASP A 709 -36.64 28.05 7.28
C ASP A 709 -36.20 28.99 8.42
N ALA A 710 -36.92 28.98 9.54
CA ALA A 710 -36.54 29.74 10.73
C ALA A 710 -35.22 29.24 11.33
N TRP A 711 -34.97 27.93 11.34
CA TRP A 711 -33.72 27.35 11.82
C TRP A 711 -32.52 27.72 10.92
N LEU A 712 -32.70 27.62 9.59
CA LEU A 712 -31.66 28.00 8.61
C LEU A 712 -31.29 29.47 8.73
N THR A 713 -32.29 30.35 8.82
CA THR A 713 -32.11 31.80 8.98
C THR A 713 -31.46 32.13 10.33
N GLY A 714 -31.97 31.55 11.43
CA GLY A 714 -31.45 31.81 12.78
C GLY A 714 -30.02 31.32 13.01
N LYS A 715 -29.56 30.31 12.26
CA LYS A 715 -28.16 29.84 12.31
C LYS A 715 -27.28 30.48 11.23
N ASN A 716 -27.86 31.24 10.29
CA ASN A 716 -27.19 31.74 9.09
C ASN A 716 -26.47 30.63 8.30
N VAL A 717 -27.18 29.52 8.06
CA VAL A 717 -26.66 28.33 7.36
C VAL A 717 -27.55 28.00 6.17
N ARG A 718 -26.97 27.51 5.07
CA ARG A 718 -27.69 26.99 3.91
C ARG A 718 -27.88 25.49 3.98
N GLU A 719 -28.84 24.97 3.21
CA GLU A 719 -28.97 23.53 3.02
C GLU A 719 -27.67 22.90 2.54
N LYS A 720 -27.34 21.76 3.14
CA LYS A 720 -26.18 20.94 2.79
C LYS A 720 -26.66 19.72 2.02
N GLY A 721 -25.72 18.95 1.49
CA GLY A 721 -26.03 17.70 0.80
C GLY A 721 -25.03 16.63 1.11
N PHE A 722 -25.11 15.54 0.34
CA PHE A 722 -24.24 14.38 0.47
C PHE A 722 -24.41 13.64 1.81
N SER A 723 -23.80 14.12 2.90
CA SER A 723 -23.77 13.48 4.22
C SER A 723 -24.90 13.91 5.17
N LEU A 724 -25.84 14.72 4.67
CA LEU A 724 -27.02 15.20 5.39
C LEU A 724 -28.19 15.16 4.42
N GLY A 725 -29.38 14.88 4.94
CA GLY A 725 -30.62 15.03 4.20
C GLY A 725 -30.93 16.48 3.84
N ARG A 726 -31.97 16.65 3.03
CA ARG A 726 -32.50 17.96 2.64
C ARG A 726 -33.95 18.05 3.04
N PHE A 727 -34.40 19.26 3.36
CA PHE A 727 -35.82 19.52 3.51
C PHE A 727 -36.49 19.50 2.13
N SER A 728 -36.93 18.32 1.70
CA SER A 728 -37.71 18.13 0.47
C SER A 728 -38.78 17.08 0.70
N ASP A 729 -39.96 17.31 0.13
CA ASP A 729 -41.10 16.38 0.21
C ASP A 729 -40.71 14.99 -0.30
N ASP A 730 -40.00 14.94 -1.43
CA ASP A 730 -39.49 13.70 -2.02
C ASP A 730 -38.58 12.90 -1.09
N TYR A 731 -37.86 13.53 -0.17
CA TYR A 731 -36.99 12.81 0.75
C TYR A 731 -37.75 12.43 2.01
N LEU A 732 -38.44 13.41 2.62
CA LEU A 732 -39.10 13.26 3.91
C LEU A 732 -40.28 12.30 3.89
N LYS A 733 -40.96 12.12 2.74
CA LYS A 733 -42.06 11.15 2.59
C LYS A 733 -41.66 9.70 2.86
N HIS A 734 -40.37 9.36 2.82
CA HIS A 734 -39.88 8.01 3.07
C HIS A 734 -39.76 7.65 4.56
N PHE A 735 -39.82 8.64 5.45
CA PHE A 735 -39.49 8.46 6.86
C PHE A 735 -40.66 8.82 7.76
N ARG A 736 -40.71 8.17 8.93
CA ARG A 736 -41.48 8.69 10.05
C ARG A 736 -40.90 10.00 10.52
N ILE A 737 -41.75 10.90 10.99
CA ILE A 737 -41.33 12.22 11.45
C ILE A 737 -41.85 12.45 12.86
N ALA A 738 -40.93 12.69 13.77
CA ALA A 738 -41.21 13.15 15.12
C ALA A 738 -41.37 14.67 15.13
N VAL A 739 -42.44 15.17 15.73
CA VAL A 739 -42.75 16.59 15.88
C VAL A 739 -42.93 16.89 17.36
N ILE A 740 -42.29 17.97 17.84
CA ILE A 740 -42.56 18.51 19.16
C ILE A 740 -43.49 19.70 19.03
N ARG A 741 -44.60 19.66 19.79
CA ARG A 741 -45.50 20.79 19.94
C ARG A 741 -45.30 21.45 21.30
N PHE A 742 -45.42 22.78 21.33
CA PHE A 742 -45.47 23.60 22.54
C PHE A 742 -46.83 24.30 22.55
N GLU A 743 -47.68 23.98 23.53
CA GLU A 743 -49.06 24.48 23.61
C GLU A 743 -49.84 24.28 22.29
N GLY A 744 -49.67 23.11 21.66
CA GLY A 744 -50.31 22.74 20.39
C GLY A 744 -49.63 23.26 19.12
N ARG A 745 -48.66 24.18 19.23
CA ARG A 745 -47.91 24.72 18.06
C ARG A 745 -46.64 23.92 17.80
N PRO A 746 -46.33 23.56 16.55
CA PRO A 746 -45.14 22.78 16.22
C PRO A 746 -43.89 23.66 16.34
N VAL A 747 -42.91 23.21 17.13
CA VAL A 747 -41.70 23.99 17.45
C VAL A 747 -40.41 23.26 17.11
N ALA A 748 -40.43 21.94 16.92
CA ALA A 748 -39.27 21.19 16.44
C ALA A 748 -39.70 19.93 15.70
N PHE A 749 -38.85 19.40 14.83
CA PHE A 749 -39.07 18.11 14.19
C PHE A 749 -37.76 17.35 13.96
N ALA A 750 -37.89 16.04 13.77
CA ALA A 750 -36.82 15.18 13.30
C ALA A 750 -37.35 14.04 12.42
N ASN A 751 -36.64 13.72 11.33
CA ASN A 751 -36.93 12.51 10.56
C ASN A 751 -36.16 11.31 11.14
N LEU A 752 -36.84 10.16 11.11
CA LEU A 752 -36.45 8.95 11.80
C LEU A 752 -35.94 7.92 10.79
N LEU A 753 -34.70 7.46 10.99
CA LEU A 753 -34.08 6.45 10.15
C LEU A 753 -34.25 5.08 10.79
N GLU A 754 -35.01 4.20 10.14
CA GLU A 754 -35.45 2.91 10.66
C GLU A 754 -35.19 1.78 9.66
N THR A 755 -35.22 0.53 10.15
CA THR A 755 -35.10 -0.71 9.36
C THR A 755 -35.95 -1.80 10.00
N TYR A 756 -36.25 -2.89 9.29
CA TYR A 756 -37.06 -3.99 9.83
C TYR A 756 -36.36 -4.82 10.92
N SER A 757 -35.03 -4.72 11.06
CA SER A 757 -34.31 -5.55 12.04
C SER A 757 -34.45 -5.06 13.49
N HIS A 758 -34.87 -3.81 13.69
CA HIS A 758 -34.92 -3.13 14.99
C HIS A 758 -33.56 -3.12 15.76
N ASP A 759 -32.44 -3.42 15.08
CA ASP A 759 -31.12 -3.41 15.72
C ASP A 759 -30.64 -2.00 16.09
N LEU A 760 -30.95 -1.04 15.22
CA LEU A 760 -30.52 0.35 15.31
C LEU A 760 -31.56 1.25 14.65
N ALA A 761 -31.91 2.33 15.34
CA ALA A 761 -32.54 3.50 14.75
C ALA A 761 -31.61 4.72 14.86
N SER A 762 -31.73 5.68 13.95
CA SER A 762 -30.93 6.90 13.95
C SER A 762 -31.71 8.12 13.46
N LEU A 763 -31.02 9.26 13.38
CA LEU A 763 -31.58 10.56 13.01
C LEU A 763 -30.75 11.18 11.90
N ASP A 764 -31.41 12.02 11.10
CA ASP A 764 -30.75 12.84 10.08
C ASP A 764 -31.00 14.34 10.30
N LEU A 765 -32.16 14.84 9.89
CA LEU A 765 -32.58 16.20 10.16
C LEU A 765 -33.19 16.27 11.57
N MET A 766 -32.70 17.22 12.37
CA MET A 766 -33.27 17.55 13.68
C MET A 766 -33.22 19.07 13.81
N ARG A 767 -34.38 19.74 13.69
CA ARG A 767 -34.48 21.20 13.62
C ARG A 767 -35.47 21.71 14.67
N ALA A 768 -35.15 22.85 15.28
CA ALA A 768 -36.01 23.51 16.25
C ALA A 768 -36.13 24.99 15.92
N HIS A 769 -37.33 25.53 16.09
CA HIS A 769 -37.63 26.93 15.90
C HIS A 769 -36.81 27.78 16.90
N PRO A 770 -36.25 28.94 16.52
CA PRO A 770 -35.44 29.76 17.43
C PRO A 770 -36.17 30.22 18.70
N GLN A 771 -37.51 30.31 18.65
CA GLN A 771 -38.36 30.66 19.79
C GLN A 771 -38.81 29.43 20.61
N ALA A 772 -38.39 28.21 20.25
CA ALA A 772 -38.73 27.02 21.00
C ALA A 772 -38.15 27.08 22.43
N PRO A 773 -38.85 26.53 23.44
CA PRO A 773 -38.31 26.43 24.79
C PRO A 773 -36.94 25.75 24.82
N LYS A 774 -36.05 26.18 25.72
CA LYS A 774 -34.67 25.68 25.78
C LYS A 774 -34.55 24.16 25.96
N LEU A 775 -35.56 23.53 26.57
CA LEU A 775 -35.60 22.09 26.83
C LEU A 775 -36.07 21.25 25.63
N THR A 776 -36.57 21.86 24.55
CA THR A 776 -37.23 21.17 23.43
C THR A 776 -36.40 20.04 22.82
N MET A 777 -35.11 20.28 22.55
CA MET A 777 -34.23 19.28 21.90
C MET A 777 -33.91 18.10 22.82
N GLU A 778 -33.71 18.38 24.11
CA GLU A 778 -33.43 17.34 25.11
C GLU A 778 -34.69 16.53 25.39
N PHE A 779 -35.85 17.19 25.48
CA PHE A 779 -37.17 16.56 25.59
C PHE A 779 -37.46 15.64 24.39
N MET A 780 -37.23 16.11 23.16
CA MET A 780 -37.39 15.29 21.95
C MET A 780 -36.52 14.03 22.04
N MET A 781 -35.24 14.18 22.42
CA MET A 781 -34.34 13.03 22.49
C MET A 781 -34.77 12.02 23.55
N VAL A 782 -35.17 12.47 24.74
CA VAL A 782 -35.70 11.59 25.80
C VAL A 782 -36.96 10.86 25.32
N GLY A 783 -37.86 11.57 24.64
CA GLY A 783 -39.08 10.97 24.07
C GLY A 783 -38.78 9.92 23.00
N LEU A 784 -37.83 10.17 22.10
CA LEU A 784 -37.40 9.21 21.09
C LEU A 784 -36.75 7.97 21.69
N LEU A 785 -35.87 8.13 22.69
CA LEU A 785 -35.24 7.00 23.38
C LEU A 785 -36.31 6.11 24.06
N GLN A 786 -37.30 6.70 24.71
CA GLN A 786 -38.42 5.96 25.30
C GLN A 786 -39.29 5.28 24.23
N HIS A 787 -39.59 5.98 23.13
CA HIS A 787 -40.37 5.43 22.02
C HIS A 787 -39.67 4.20 21.40
N TYR A 788 -38.40 4.30 21.04
CA TYR A 788 -37.69 3.17 20.44
C TYR A 788 -37.47 2.03 21.42
N LYS A 789 -37.27 2.33 22.71
CA LYS A 789 -37.22 1.31 23.76
C LYS A 789 -38.54 0.54 23.85
N SER A 790 -39.69 1.22 23.83
CA SER A 790 -41.00 0.54 23.91
C SER A 790 -41.33 -0.26 22.65
N HIS A 791 -40.75 0.08 21.50
CA HIS A 791 -40.88 -0.65 20.24
C HIS A 791 -39.82 -1.76 20.06
N GLY A 792 -39.04 -2.05 21.10
CA GLY A 792 -38.12 -3.20 21.12
C GLY A 792 -36.81 -3.01 20.36
N TYR A 793 -36.40 -1.77 20.10
CA TYR A 793 -35.10 -1.51 19.45
C TYR A 793 -33.95 -1.75 20.42
N ALA A 794 -32.83 -2.29 19.92
CA ALA A 794 -31.66 -2.56 20.76
C ALA A 794 -30.82 -1.30 21.01
N ARG A 795 -30.62 -0.46 19.98
CA ARG A 795 -29.75 0.72 20.05
C ARG A 795 -30.34 1.93 19.32
N PHE A 796 -29.97 3.12 19.78
CA PHE A 796 -30.32 4.38 19.13
C PHE A 796 -29.07 5.24 18.88
N SER A 797 -28.84 5.65 17.63
CA SER A 797 -27.71 6.53 17.30
C SER A 797 -28.10 8.00 17.43
N LEU A 798 -27.33 8.72 18.25
CA LEU A 798 -27.42 10.19 18.38
C LEU A 798 -26.63 10.91 17.28
N GLY A 799 -26.01 10.16 16.36
CA GLY A 799 -25.13 10.66 15.31
C GLY A 799 -23.69 10.95 15.77
N MET A 800 -22.85 11.38 14.83
CA MET A 800 -21.43 11.61 15.05
C MET A 800 -21.12 12.95 15.75
N VAL A 801 -20.02 13.00 16.50
CA VAL A 801 -19.31 14.23 16.88
C VAL A 801 -17.95 14.24 16.18
N PRO A 802 -17.71 15.19 15.26
CA PRO A 802 -16.42 15.33 14.59
C PRO A 802 -15.27 15.58 15.57
N LEU A 803 -14.09 15.03 15.26
CA LEU A 803 -12.82 15.21 15.98
C LEU A 803 -12.83 14.75 17.46
N SER A 804 -13.96 14.19 17.90
CA SER A 804 -14.18 13.59 19.21
C SER A 804 -13.24 12.39 19.42
N GLY A 805 -12.70 12.27 20.64
CA GLY A 805 -11.78 11.18 21.00
C GLY A 805 -10.44 11.18 20.27
N LEU A 806 -10.06 12.28 19.63
CA LEU A 806 -8.69 12.51 19.15
C LEU A 806 -7.82 12.93 20.34
N GLN A 807 -6.95 12.02 20.79
CA GLN A 807 -5.98 12.34 21.84
C GLN A 807 -4.68 12.86 21.20
N PRO A 808 -4.15 14.04 21.60
CA PRO A 808 -2.83 14.48 21.21
C PRO A 808 -1.77 13.68 21.97
N ARG A 809 -1.59 12.42 21.59
CA ARG A 809 -0.46 11.60 22.06
C ARG A 809 0.76 11.92 21.20
N ARG A 810 1.94 12.03 21.82
CA ARG A 810 3.23 12.09 21.11
C ARG A 810 3.37 10.78 20.31
N GLY A 811 3.42 10.87 18.98
CA GLY A 811 3.43 9.72 18.06
C GLY A 811 2.22 9.65 17.11
N ALA A 812 1.11 10.34 17.41
CA ALA A 812 -0.03 10.40 16.51
C ALA A 812 0.32 11.15 15.19
N PRO A 813 -0.20 10.72 14.02
CA PRO A 813 -0.02 11.40 12.74
C PRO A 813 -0.33 12.90 12.84
N LEU A 814 0.39 13.73 12.06
CA LEU A 814 0.23 15.19 12.07
C LEU A 814 -1.22 15.63 11.88
N THR A 815 -2.01 14.88 11.10
CA THR A 815 -3.43 15.14 10.83
C THR A 815 -4.31 14.93 12.06
N GLN A 816 -4.06 13.90 12.87
CA GLN A 816 -4.77 13.68 14.13
C GLN A 816 -4.38 14.72 15.19
N ARG A 817 -3.11 15.18 15.17
CA ARG A 817 -2.65 16.27 16.04
C ARG A 817 -3.29 17.60 15.66
N LEU A 818 -3.32 17.95 14.37
CA LEU A 818 -4.01 19.13 13.86
C LEU A 818 -5.52 19.05 14.15
N GLY A 819 -6.16 17.90 13.91
CA GLY A 819 -7.55 17.67 14.25
C GLY A 819 -7.84 17.84 15.75
N SER A 820 -6.97 17.31 16.63
CA SER A 820 -7.10 17.50 18.09
C SER A 820 -6.90 18.95 18.53
N MET A 821 -6.03 19.70 17.84
CA MET A 821 -5.83 21.13 18.10
C MET A 821 -7.03 21.96 17.65
N VAL A 822 -7.64 21.63 16.51
CA VAL A 822 -8.90 22.23 16.03
C VAL A 822 -10.06 21.88 16.97
N PHE A 823 -10.16 20.65 17.48
CA PHE A 823 -11.21 20.29 18.46
C PHE A 823 -11.06 21.04 19.81
N ARG A 824 -9.83 21.29 20.26
CA ARG A 824 -9.55 22.02 21.51
C ARG A 824 -9.65 23.54 21.39
N ARG A 825 -9.33 24.12 20.23
CA ARG A 825 -9.31 25.58 19.99
C ARG A 825 -10.44 26.09 19.08
N GLY A 826 -11.26 25.21 18.53
CA GLY A 826 -12.20 25.49 17.43
C GLY A 826 -13.57 26.04 17.84
N GLU A 827 -13.70 26.67 19.01
CA GLU A 827 -14.96 27.31 19.42
C GLU A 827 -15.46 28.36 18.41
N GLN A 828 -14.56 28.95 17.61
CA GLN A 828 -14.90 29.96 16.58
C GLN A 828 -15.43 29.38 15.26
N LEU A 829 -15.27 28.08 15.00
CA LEU A 829 -15.67 27.47 13.72
C LEU A 829 -16.90 26.56 13.83
N TYR A 830 -17.07 25.80 14.92
CA TYR A 830 -18.26 25.00 15.27
C TYR A 830 -18.14 24.51 16.75
N ASN A 831 -19.19 24.61 17.57
CA ASN A 831 -19.15 24.21 18.99
C ASN A 831 -19.27 22.69 19.21
N PHE A 832 -18.24 21.93 18.79
CA PHE A 832 -18.22 20.46 18.90
C PHE A 832 -18.12 19.95 20.34
N GLN A 833 -17.54 20.73 21.26
CA GLN A 833 -17.47 20.35 22.69
C GLN A 833 -18.85 20.43 23.35
N GLY A 834 -19.64 21.46 23.05
CA GLY A 834 -21.03 21.55 23.49
C GLY A 834 -21.88 20.39 22.96
N LEU A 835 -21.68 20.00 21.70
CA LEU A 835 -22.38 18.86 21.11
C LEU A 835 -22.02 17.52 21.77
N ARG A 836 -20.74 17.29 22.10
CA ARG A 836 -20.34 16.09 22.86
C ARG A 836 -21.00 16.06 24.24
N ARG A 837 -20.91 17.17 24.99
CA ARG A 837 -21.52 17.29 26.32
C ARG A 837 -23.04 17.09 26.29
N PHE A 838 -23.71 17.58 25.25
CA PHE A 838 -25.14 17.34 25.05
C PHE A 838 -25.45 15.85 24.88
N LYS A 839 -24.67 15.14 24.06
CA LYS A 839 -24.86 13.70 23.82
C LYS A 839 -24.47 12.84 25.03
N ASP A 840 -23.45 13.25 25.80
CA ASP A 840 -23.03 12.54 27.01
C ASP A 840 -24.13 12.46 28.08
N LYS A 841 -25.11 13.39 28.07
CA LYS A 841 -26.26 13.36 28.99
C LYS A 841 -27.07 12.06 28.92
N PHE A 842 -27.08 11.41 27.76
CA PHE A 842 -27.85 10.19 27.50
C PHE A 842 -27.04 8.90 27.75
N GLN A 843 -25.85 9.02 28.35
CA GLN A 843 -24.94 7.90 28.63
C GLN A 843 -24.67 6.99 27.41
N PRO A 844 -24.26 7.53 26.24
CA PRO A 844 -24.02 6.72 25.07
C PRO A 844 -22.68 5.97 25.14
N ASP A 845 -22.62 4.85 24.44
CA ASP A 845 -21.37 4.22 24.03
C ASP A 845 -20.78 4.96 22.82
N TRP A 846 -19.49 5.31 22.91
CA TRP A 846 -18.79 6.04 21.86
C TRP A 846 -18.03 5.09 20.93
N GLU A 847 -18.44 5.02 19.67
CA GLU A 847 -17.76 4.24 18.63
C GLU A 847 -16.95 5.14 17.68
N PRO A 848 -15.69 4.82 17.34
CA PRO A 848 -14.92 5.62 16.39
C PRO A 848 -15.49 5.50 14.96
N ARG A 849 -15.39 6.61 14.22
CA ARG A 849 -15.64 6.67 12.78
C ARG A 849 -14.42 7.17 12.04
N TYR A 850 -14.20 6.63 10.85
CA TYR A 850 -12.99 6.86 10.07
C TYR A 850 -13.30 7.41 8.68
N MET A 851 -12.30 8.01 8.08
CA MET A 851 -12.23 8.30 6.66
C MET A 851 -11.15 7.42 6.05
N ALA A 852 -11.52 6.56 5.09
CA ALA A 852 -10.57 5.73 4.36
C ALA A 852 -10.10 6.49 3.11
N VAL A 853 -8.78 6.63 2.95
CA VAL A 853 -8.13 7.39 1.87
C VAL A 853 -6.95 6.59 1.30
N PRO A 854 -6.51 6.82 0.05
CA PRO A 854 -5.41 6.06 -0.51
C PRO A 854 -4.11 6.21 0.30
N ALA A 855 -3.44 5.09 0.59
CA ALA A 855 -2.20 5.10 1.35
C ALA A 855 -1.10 5.90 0.64
N GLY A 856 -0.42 6.79 1.37
CA GLY A 856 0.69 7.60 0.84
C GLY A 856 0.30 8.89 0.10
N LEU A 857 -0.99 9.23 0.02
CA LEU A 857 -1.45 10.56 -0.39
C LEU A 857 -1.66 11.47 0.83
N ASP A 858 -1.52 12.77 0.62
CA ASP A 858 -1.89 13.75 1.64
C ASP A 858 -3.42 13.72 1.84
N PRO A 859 -3.91 13.32 3.02
CA PRO A 859 -5.35 13.21 3.27
C PRO A 859 -6.07 14.56 3.27
N LEU A 860 -5.35 15.68 3.33
CA LEU A 860 -5.95 17.00 3.24
C LEU A 860 -6.71 17.21 1.94
N VAL A 861 -6.24 16.61 0.83
CA VAL A 861 -6.94 16.73 -0.46
C VAL A 861 -8.27 15.97 -0.43
N ALA A 862 -8.29 14.77 0.12
CA ALA A 862 -9.52 13.98 0.24
C ALA A 862 -10.52 14.66 1.21
N LEU A 863 -10.02 15.23 2.30
CA LEU A 863 -10.83 16.02 3.24
C LEU A 863 -11.41 17.28 2.58
N ALA A 864 -10.62 18.00 1.79
CA ALA A 864 -11.08 19.20 1.07
C ALA A 864 -12.16 18.86 0.03
N ASP A 865 -11.94 17.80 -0.76
CA ASP A 865 -12.94 17.32 -1.73
C ASP A 865 -14.24 16.92 -1.02
N THR A 866 -14.15 16.21 0.10
CA THR A 866 -15.33 15.79 0.87
C THR A 866 -16.04 16.98 1.52
N ALA A 867 -15.30 17.92 2.09
CA ALA A 867 -15.87 19.14 2.67
C ALA A 867 -16.60 19.98 1.62
N ALA A 868 -16.03 20.10 0.41
CA ALA A 868 -16.67 20.79 -0.70
C ALA A 868 -17.94 20.07 -1.19
N LEU A 869 -17.96 18.74 -1.13
CA LEU A 869 -19.13 17.94 -1.48
C LEU A 869 -20.27 18.14 -0.48
N ILE A 870 -19.97 18.14 0.82
CA ILE A 870 -20.95 18.39 1.90
C ILE A 870 -21.50 19.82 1.83
N ALA A 871 -20.66 20.80 1.51
CA ALA A 871 -21.06 22.21 1.42
C ALA A 871 -21.76 22.59 0.10
N GLY A 872 -21.92 21.64 -0.85
CA GLY A 872 -22.50 21.93 -2.17
C GLY A 872 -21.58 22.73 -3.11
N GLY A 873 -20.29 22.86 -2.81
CA GLY A 873 -19.30 23.53 -3.64
C GLY A 873 -18.18 24.23 -2.86
N LEU A 874 -17.09 24.61 -3.56
CA LEU A 874 -15.98 25.38 -2.97
C LEU A 874 -16.42 26.81 -2.58
N THR A 875 -17.38 27.39 -3.30
CA THR A 875 -17.99 28.68 -2.99
C THR A 875 -18.78 28.65 -1.69
N GLY A 876 -19.43 27.52 -1.36
CA GLY A 876 -20.12 27.29 -0.09
C GLY A 876 -19.18 27.12 1.12
N LEU A 877 -17.89 26.85 0.87
CA LEU A 877 -16.84 26.82 1.91
C LEU A 877 -16.30 28.22 2.24
N VAL A 878 -16.35 29.16 1.29
CA VAL A 878 -15.69 30.49 1.39
C VAL A 878 -16.67 31.62 1.67
N LYS A 879 -17.91 31.55 1.20
CA LYS A 879 -18.96 32.53 1.56
C LYS A 879 -19.68 32.08 2.83
N ARG A 880 -19.25 32.62 3.96
CA ARG A 880 -20.02 32.71 5.21
C ARG A 880 -20.86 33.98 5.19
#